data_AF-A0A3D1UTS8-F1
#
_entry.id   AF-A0A3D1UTS8-F1
#
_cell.length_a   1.000
_cell.length_b   1.000
_cell.length_c   1.000
_cell.angle_alpha   90.00
_cell.angle_beta   90.00
_cell.angle_gamma   90.00
#
_symmetry.space_group_name_H-M   'P 1'
#
loop_
_entity.id
_entity.type
_entity.pdbx_description
1 polymer ?
#
loop_
_entity_poly.entity_id
_entity_poly.type
_entity_poly.pdbx_seq_one_letter_code
_entity_poly.pdbx_strand_id
1 'polypeptide(L)'
;MLRILVPKNEGICRIAAEEFAAIWRKATGKQLAVTTKDDRKSDLVVMGSDAVNAFTHGKIIEKVIPQFEIRTNTDDYQLISAEDHGRRLLFIAGGRPRALLYGVYHFFESEADCRYFWDGDIIPAQKTIGIEEIDIFESPRFEYRGLRYFAHRSLNRFQAEHWDFDEWKREIDWILKKRLNLFMLRIGLDDLFQKAFPEFVNYPGYEVPESEARSYDDRNLFWSLKYRGELRKKILAYARERDLLHPEDVGTMTHWYSRTPYDFLNRVKPEFMPQATEGYNQKTGLVWDIRDDRNLDNYFKLTETHIREYGAPELFHTIGLAERRCYADHASNHQMKLYTYRRIISRLREKYPNAPLLIGSWDFCMYWNTREVQELVAELDPARTMIFEYTSDTTDEVNNFTNWGLLGKFPWIFGIFHAYEPANEIRGNYDIIERRLPLAAEDPMCRGLIYWPECSHTDTLMLDYMPANAWDPSNVKIDEFLPGLCDRRYMKYPDEMYEVWRKALPLAKLTGWSGPQDMSALYCSFSDMLFHLLNENLSTLNVKNLGRLQIQLKHFEGKIPAAPEVFRMIAALNLNDLDDFMRRDIIDLARTTVSRVQSYGFARLALSMEEWRNGKCEAGTVLALLGSIGETVRLEADLLAAHEDYSLYDALKLLEKKHETNPDFEKTLKGNAENTYCRSYISELFSGIYQPEMKVYTEWVTAKINADDRSAWERPAEFDAQEKAIQDKFYETPLKKLAPDHAKAFRNLSATLEKLAGTTEKIIR
;
A
#
# COMPACT_ATOMS: atom_id res chain seq x y z
N MET A 1 34.19 3.68 29.72
CA MET A 1 33.37 2.60 29.13
C MET A 1 31.95 3.14 29.07
N LEU A 2 31.29 3.07 27.92
CA LEU A 2 29.96 3.64 27.70
C LEU A 2 28.87 2.70 28.24
N ARG A 3 27.83 3.26 28.86
CA ARG A 3 26.63 2.54 29.33
C ARG A 3 25.36 3.27 28.94
N ILE A 4 24.22 2.57 28.93
CA ILE A 4 22.91 3.17 28.68
C ILE A 4 22.16 3.24 30.01
N LEU A 5 21.80 4.44 30.45
CA LEU A 5 21.04 4.69 31.67
C LEU A 5 19.56 4.84 31.34
N VAL A 6 18.73 3.97 31.93
CA VAL A 6 17.26 4.04 31.87
C VAL A 6 16.69 4.30 33.27
N PRO A 7 15.53 4.96 33.40
CA PRO A 7 14.93 5.18 34.71
C PRO A 7 14.46 3.87 35.37
N LYS A 8 13.98 2.92 34.56
CA LYS A 8 13.51 1.59 34.98
C LYS A 8 13.74 0.56 33.87
N ASN A 9 13.84 -0.71 34.25
CA ASN A 9 13.97 -1.84 33.32
C ASN A 9 12.59 -2.31 32.80
N GLU A 10 11.74 -1.38 32.37
CA GLU A 10 10.40 -1.68 31.84
C GLU A 10 9.96 -0.56 30.87
N GLY A 11 8.93 -0.86 30.06
CA GLY A 11 8.32 0.11 29.15
C GLY A 11 9.27 0.64 28.06
N ILE A 12 8.93 1.80 27.51
CA ILE A 12 9.56 2.33 26.29
C ILE A 12 11.04 2.68 26.46
N CYS A 13 11.48 3.16 27.63
CA CYS A 13 12.89 3.48 27.86
C CYS A 13 13.77 2.24 27.80
N ARG A 14 13.28 1.09 28.29
CA ARG A 14 13.96 -0.20 28.14
C ARG A 14 14.03 -0.61 26.67
N ILE A 15 12.92 -0.53 25.94
CA ILE A 15 12.87 -0.89 24.51
C ILE A 15 13.83 -0.03 23.70
N ALA A 16 13.82 1.29 23.91
CA ALA A 16 14.74 2.22 23.25
C ALA A 16 16.21 1.95 23.60
N ALA A 17 16.52 1.60 24.86
CA ALA A 17 17.87 1.21 25.25
C ALA A 17 18.33 -0.11 24.64
N GLU A 18 17.45 -1.10 24.55
CA GLU A 18 17.72 -2.39 23.90
C GLU A 18 17.96 -2.19 22.39
N GLU A 19 17.14 -1.37 21.74
CA GLU A 19 17.29 -1.03 20.33
C GLU A 19 18.60 -0.27 20.08
N PHE A 20 18.91 0.74 20.91
CA PHE A 20 20.16 1.46 20.84
C PHE A 20 21.36 0.53 21.00
N ALA A 21 21.34 -0.37 21.99
CA ALA A 21 22.40 -1.34 22.20
C ALA A 21 22.52 -2.34 21.03
N ALA A 22 21.39 -2.73 20.41
CA ALA A 22 21.37 -3.64 19.28
C ALA A 22 21.99 -3.02 18.04
N ILE A 23 21.60 -1.79 17.68
CA ILE A 23 22.18 -1.08 16.52
C ILE A 23 23.65 -0.76 16.78
N TRP A 24 24.01 -0.27 17.99
CA TRP A 24 25.40 -0.05 18.38
C TRP A 24 26.25 -1.32 18.20
N ARG A 25 25.73 -2.47 18.64
CA ARG A 25 26.44 -3.75 18.47
C ARG A 25 26.60 -4.13 17.01
N LYS A 26 25.57 -3.95 16.18
CA LYS A 26 25.65 -4.23 14.74
C LYS A 26 26.70 -3.33 14.07
N ALA A 27 26.73 -2.05 14.41
CA ALA A 27 27.68 -1.09 13.85
C ALA A 27 29.12 -1.31 14.37
N THR A 28 29.34 -1.47 15.68
CA THR A 28 30.70 -1.45 16.27
C THR A 28 31.22 -2.80 16.75
N GLY A 29 30.39 -3.86 16.74
CA GLY A 29 30.70 -5.16 17.35
C GLY A 29 30.75 -5.18 18.89
N LYS A 30 30.46 -4.06 19.57
CA LYS A 30 30.54 -3.94 21.04
C LYS A 30 29.16 -3.97 21.67
N GLN A 31 29.00 -4.69 22.78
CA GLN A 31 27.75 -4.70 23.54
C GLN A 31 27.80 -3.61 24.61
N LEU A 32 26.84 -2.68 24.58
CA LEU A 32 26.62 -1.73 25.67
C LEU A 32 25.76 -2.37 26.77
N ALA A 33 26.04 -2.02 28.02
CA ALA A 33 25.25 -2.46 29.18
C ALA A 33 24.15 -1.45 29.49
N VAL A 34 22.92 -1.94 29.66
CA VAL A 34 21.77 -1.15 30.14
C VAL A 34 21.76 -1.20 31.67
N THR A 35 21.66 -0.03 32.33
CA THR A 35 21.68 0.13 33.79
C THR A 35 20.56 1.07 34.23
N THR A 36 20.12 0.92 35.48
CA THR A 36 19.18 1.83 36.15
C THR A 36 19.86 2.78 37.14
N LYS A 37 21.19 2.63 37.31
CA LYS A 37 21.99 3.43 38.25
C LYS A 37 23.26 3.92 37.57
N ASP A 38 23.54 5.21 37.77
CA ASP A 38 24.83 5.81 37.42
C ASP A 38 25.92 5.31 38.40
N ASP A 39 27.02 4.81 37.85
CA ASP A 39 28.20 4.37 38.62
C ASP A 39 29.19 5.51 38.90
N ARG A 40 28.88 6.72 38.42
CA ARG A 40 29.66 7.96 38.55
C ARG A 40 31.01 7.93 37.83
N LYS A 41 31.23 6.95 36.94
CA LYS A 41 32.53 6.73 36.26
C LYS A 41 32.39 6.54 34.76
N SER A 42 31.34 5.85 34.33
CA SER A 42 31.09 5.53 32.93
C SER A 42 30.57 6.75 32.17
N ASP A 43 30.93 6.85 30.89
CA ASP A 43 30.20 7.69 29.93
C ASP A 43 28.77 7.12 29.80
N LEU A 44 27.78 7.97 29.54
CA LEU A 44 26.38 7.55 29.53
C LEU A 44 25.63 8.00 28.27
N VAL A 45 24.79 7.11 27.76
CA VAL A 45 23.59 7.48 26.99
C VAL A 45 22.40 7.40 27.92
N VAL A 46 21.70 8.50 28.15
CA VAL A 46 20.59 8.63 29.09
C VAL A 46 19.29 8.68 28.32
N MET A 47 18.41 7.72 28.59
CA MET A 47 17.12 7.61 27.93
C MET A 47 16.03 8.33 28.71
N GLY A 48 15.28 9.19 28.04
CA GLY A 48 14.09 9.86 28.54
C GLY A 48 14.32 11.28 29.05
N SER A 49 13.27 12.10 28.90
CA SER A 49 13.21 13.47 29.41
C SER A 49 13.18 13.52 30.94
N ASP A 50 13.25 14.72 31.50
CA ASP A 50 13.12 14.98 32.94
C ASP A 50 11.75 14.58 33.52
N ALA A 51 10.72 14.46 32.67
CA ALA A 51 9.40 13.93 33.06
C ALA A 51 9.41 12.44 33.42
N VAL A 52 10.36 11.66 32.88
CA VAL A 52 10.42 10.20 33.06
C VAL A 52 11.73 9.71 33.67
N ASN A 53 12.78 10.55 33.68
CA ASN A 53 14.10 10.21 34.18
C ASN A 53 14.65 11.26 35.15
N ALA A 54 14.72 10.90 36.43
CA ALA A 54 15.20 11.78 37.50
C ALA A 54 16.69 12.17 37.36
N PHE A 55 17.52 11.34 36.71
CA PHE A 55 18.91 11.71 36.43
C PHE A 55 18.96 12.89 35.46
N THR A 56 18.14 12.85 34.40
CA THR A 56 18.00 13.93 33.44
C THR A 56 17.56 15.23 34.13
N HIS A 57 16.54 15.16 34.99
CA HIS A 57 16.11 16.33 35.78
C HIS A 57 17.23 16.90 36.64
N GLY A 58 18.00 16.04 37.33
CA GLY A 58 19.14 16.47 38.14
C GLY A 58 20.17 17.24 37.32
N LYS A 59 20.47 16.79 36.10
CA LYS A 59 21.42 17.44 35.19
C LYS A 59 20.94 18.77 34.62
N ILE A 60 19.63 18.97 34.50
CA ILE A 60 19.04 20.29 34.20
C ILE A 60 19.23 21.25 35.39
N ILE A 61 18.93 20.80 36.61
CA ILE A 61 19.08 21.62 37.84
C ILE A 61 20.54 22.01 38.07
N GLU A 62 21.47 21.09 37.82
CA GLU A 62 22.91 21.32 37.88
C GLU A 62 23.45 22.21 36.73
N LYS A 63 22.60 22.53 35.74
CA LYS A 63 22.93 23.28 34.52
C LYS A 63 24.01 22.62 33.66
N VAL A 64 24.09 21.29 33.70
CA VAL A 64 24.93 20.49 32.82
C VAL A 64 24.32 20.42 31.42
N ILE A 65 22.99 20.36 31.34
CA ILE A 65 22.21 20.50 30.10
C ILE A 65 21.12 21.57 30.29
N PRO A 66 20.65 22.21 29.21
CA PRO A 66 19.48 23.09 29.28
C PRO A 66 18.18 22.29 29.47
N GLN A 67 17.08 23.00 29.72
CA GLN A 67 15.73 22.43 29.61
C GLN A 67 15.47 22.02 28.16
N PHE A 68 14.85 20.85 27.95
CA PHE A 68 14.45 20.43 26.61
C PHE A 68 13.33 21.31 26.03
N GLU A 69 13.33 21.46 24.71
CA GLU A 69 12.34 22.22 23.93
C GLU A 69 11.13 21.36 23.50
N ILE A 70 11.15 20.06 23.81
CA ILE A 70 10.09 19.11 23.46
C ILE A 70 8.75 19.45 24.13
N ARG A 71 7.64 19.28 23.40
CA ARG A 71 6.29 19.43 23.95
C ARG A 71 5.74 18.08 24.44
N THR A 72 5.12 18.08 25.62
CA THR A 72 4.46 16.90 26.19
C THR A 72 3.38 16.34 25.26
N ASN A 73 3.32 15.01 25.12
CA ASN A 73 2.38 14.26 24.28
C ASN A 73 2.50 14.50 22.77
N THR A 74 3.58 15.14 22.32
CA THR A 74 3.90 15.30 20.90
C THR A 74 4.99 14.33 20.46
N ASP A 75 5.19 14.24 19.15
CA ASP A 75 6.28 13.46 18.54
C ASP A 75 7.61 14.23 18.46
N ASP A 76 7.74 15.35 19.18
CA ASP A 76 8.99 16.08 19.31
C ASP A 76 10.06 15.22 20.00
N TYR A 77 11.31 15.33 19.59
CA TYR A 77 12.42 14.73 20.31
C TYR A 77 13.67 15.62 20.25
N GLN A 78 14.56 15.43 21.23
CA GLN A 78 15.79 16.19 21.35
C GLN A 78 16.94 15.30 21.83
N LEU A 79 18.10 15.47 21.21
CA LEU A 79 19.36 14.82 21.58
C LEU A 79 20.35 15.91 22.00
N ILE A 80 20.94 15.78 23.19
CA ILE A 80 21.90 16.75 23.72
C ILE A 80 23.09 16.03 24.32
N SER A 81 24.29 16.37 23.88
CA SER A 81 25.55 15.97 24.51
C SER A 81 25.98 16.96 25.59
N ALA A 82 26.63 16.45 26.64
CA ALA A 82 27.26 17.28 27.67
C ALA A 82 28.50 16.60 28.27
N GLU A 83 29.41 17.41 28.80
CA GLU A 83 30.49 16.93 29.66
C GLU A 83 30.15 17.16 31.13
N ASP A 84 30.31 16.12 31.95
CA ASP A 84 30.05 16.16 33.38
C ASP A 84 31.20 15.51 34.15
N HIS A 85 32.03 16.34 34.80
CA HIS A 85 33.17 15.89 35.59
C HIS A 85 34.12 14.95 34.81
N GLY A 86 34.42 15.27 33.54
CA GLY A 86 35.30 14.49 32.67
C GLY A 86 34.66 13.24 32.06
N ARG A 87 33.33 13.09 32.18
CA ARG A 87 32.54 12.04 31.51
C ARG A 87 31.73 12.65 30.38
N ARG A 88 31.53 11.90 29.31
CA ARG A 88 30.66 12.29 28.20
C ARG A 88 29.27 11.69 28.39
N LEU A 89 28.27 12.54 28.26
CA LEU A 89 26.86 12.18 28.40
C LEU A 89 26.12 12.54 27.12
N LEU A 90 25.23 11.67 26.66
CA LEU A 90 24.24 11.95 25.62
C LEU A 90 22.85 11.72 26.20
N PHE A 91 21.99 12.70 26.14
CA PHE A 91 20.59 12.60 26.53
C PHE A 91 19.73 12.46 25.29
N ILE A 92 18.85 11.46 25.26
CA ILE A 92 17.84 11.30 24.21
C ILE A 92 16.47 11.42 24.87
N ALA A 93 15.74 12.46 24.52
CA ALA A 93 14.45 12.79 25.11
C ALA A 93 13.37 12.87 24.03
N GLY A 94 12.19 12.32 24.33
CA GLY A 94 11.01 12.42 23.46
C GLY A 94 9.83 13.01 24.22
N GLY A 95 8.99 13.78 23.54
CA GLY A 95 7.75 14.36 24.08
C GLY A 95 6.72 13.30 24.47
N ARG A 96 6.87 12.09 23.93
CA ARG A 96 6.10 10.88 24.25
C ARG A 96 6.90 9.60 23.94
N PRO A 97 6.40 8.40 24.29
CA PRO A 97 7.12 7.14 24.12
C PRO A 97 7.74 6.90 22.74
N ARG A 98 6.96 6.91 21.64
CA ARG A 98 7.52 6.61 20.30
C ARG A 98 8.56 7.64 19.83
N ALA A 99 8.45 8.90 20.25
CA ALA A 99 9.41 9.95 19.91
C ALA A 99 10.82 9.67 20.47
N LEU A 100 10.90 8.96 21.61
CA LEU A 100 12.18 8.48 22.13
C LEU A 100 12.85 7.49 21.15
N LEU A 101 12.08 6.60 20.52
CA LEU A 101 12.59 5.69 19.49
C LEU A 101 13.01 6.46 18.24
N TYR A 102 12.24 7.47 17.82
CA TYR A 102 12.65 8.34 16.71
C TYR A 102 14.01 8.98 16.95
N GLY A 103 14.24 9.49 18.17
CA GLY A 103 15.55 10.03 18.56
C GLY A 103 16.67 9.00 18.54
N VAL A 104 16.40 7.75 18.94
CA VAL A 104 17.37 6.65 18.82
C VAL A 104 17.71 6.38 17.35
N TYR A 105 16.71 6.29 16.47
CA TYR A 105 16.94 6.06 15.05
C TYR A 105 17.69 7.23 14.41
N HIS A 106 17.31 8.48 14.70
CA HIS A 106 17.99 9.67 14.19
C HIS A 106 19.47 9.71 14.65
N PHE A 107 19.76 9.37 15.90
CA PHE A 107 21.16 9.28 16.37
C PHE A 107 22.02 8.37 15.48
N PHE A 108 21.49 7.21 15.07
CA PHE A 108 22.25 6.30 14.22
C PHE A 108 22.25 6.72 12.74
N GLU A 109 21.22 7.41 12.26
CA GLU A 109 21.22 8.06 10.95
C GLU A 109 22.35 9.12 10.89
N SER A 110 22.49 9.96 11.92
CA SER A 110 23.47 11.05 11.95
C SER A 110 24.89 10.57 12.27
N GLU A 111 25.06 9.77 13.33
CA GLU A 111 26.38 9.44 13.87
C GLU A 111 26.98 8.15 13.31
N ALA A 112 26.19 7.35 12.61
CA ALA A 112 26.62 6.04 12.09
C ALA A 112 26.25 5.79 10.61
N ASP A 113 25.64 6.75 9.92
CA ASP A 113 25.15 6.61 8.54
C ASP A 113 24.22 5.38 8.37
N CYS A 114 23.43 5.08 9.40
CA CYS A 114 22.41 4.05 9.29
C CYS A 114 21.28 4.51 8.37
N ARG A 115 20.72 3.60 7.58
CA ARG A 115 19.67 3.88 6.61
C ARG A 115 18.61 2.80 6.68
N TYR A 116 17.35 3.20 6.76
CA TYR A 116 16.26 2.28 7.04
C TYR A 116 15.34 2.15 5.84
N PHE A 117 15.11 0.94 5.35
CA PHE A 117 14.14 0.64 4.28
C PHE A 117 13.20 -0.47 4.72
N TRP A 118 12.03 -0.59 4.07
CA TRP A 118 11.02 -1.59 4.42
C TRP A 118 11.56 -3.01 4.24
N ASP A 119 12.44 -3.16 3.25
CA ASP A 119 13.07 -4.41 2.85
C ASP A 119 14.47 -4.63 3.44
N GLY A 120 14.95 -3.75 4.31
CA GLY A 120 16.21 -3.95 5.02
C GLY A 120 16.81 -2.66 5.57
N ASP A 121 17.59 -2.80 6.65
CA ASP A 121 18.40 -1.71 7.16
C ASP A 121 19.84 -1.82 6.62
N ILE A 122 20.44 -0.70 6.28
CA ILE A 122 21.88 -0.56 6.05
C ILE A 122 22.48 -0.01 7.34
N ILE A 123 23.34 -0.80 7.99
CA ILE A 123 24.04 -0.40 9.22
C ILE A 123 25.55 -0.52 8.95
N PRO A 124 26.21 0.59 8.54
CA PRO A 124 27.63 0.58 8.26
C PRO A 124 28.48 0.19 9.47
N ALA A 125 29.60 -0.51 9.22
CA ALA A 125 30.54 -0.85 10.27
C ALA A 125 31.30 0.39 10.75
N GLN A 126 31.25 0.67 12.05
CA GLN A 126 31.86 1.82 12.69
C GLN A 126 32.94 1.38 13.69
N LYS A 127 34.12 2.00 13.64
CA LYS A 127 35.18 1.73 14.65
C LYS A 127 34.79 2.27 16.03
N THR A 128 34.18 3.45 16.02
CA THR A 128 33.66 4.20 17.16
C THR A 128 32.47 5.02 16.67
N ILE A 129 31.52 5.29 17.56
CA ILE A 129 30.43 6.23 17.32
C ILE A 129 30.58 7.31 18.39
N GLY A 130 30.60 8.57 17.96
CA GLY A 130 30.70 9.72 18.87
C GLY A 130 29.41 9.89 19.66
N ILE A 131 29.52 10.40 20.89
CA ILE A 131 28.34 10.84 21.68
C ILE A 131 28.54 12.27 22.19
N GLU A 132 29.43 13.00 21.55
CA GLU A 132 29.83 14.37 21.87
C GLU A 132 29.36 15.30 20.75
N GLU A 133 29.25 16.60 21.06
CA GLU A 133 28.89 17.64 20.07
C GLU A 133 27.51 17.46 19.40
N ILE A 134 26.59 16.71 20.02
CA ILE A 134 25.23 16.53 19.53
C ILE A 134 24.31 17.58 20.17
N ASP A 135 23.60 18.33 19.33
CA ASP A 135 22.50 19.22 19.69
C ASP A 135 21.46 19.18 18.56
N ILE A 136 20.51 18.26 18.68
CA ILE A 136 19.49 18.01 17.64
C ILE A 136 18.12 18.18 18.30
N PHE A 137 17.29 19.06 17.75
CA PHE A 137 15.87 19.18 18.07
C PHE A 137 15.04 18.97 16.81
N GLU A 138 14.01 18.13 16.91
CA GLU A 138 13.20 17.71 15.77
C GLU A 138 11.72 17.66 16.15
N SER A 139 10.87 18.10 15.22
CA SER A 139 9.41 18.15 15.38
C SER A 139 8.70 17.91 14.05
N PRO A 140 7.67 17.06 13.99
CA PRO A 140 6.97 16.78 12.74
C PRO A 140 6.01 17.92 12.34
N ARG A 141 5.86 18.14 11.03
CA ARG A 141 4.79 19.02 10.49
C ARG A 141 3.39 18.44 10.70
N PHE A 142 3.22 17.15 10.44
CA PHE A 142 1.91 16.49 10.50
C PHE A 142 1.79 15.66 11.79
N GLU A 143 0.65 15.73 12.47
CA GLU A 143 0.37 14.97 13.69
C GLU A 143 0.14 13.48 13.39
N TYR A 144 -0.63 13.15 12.34
CA TYR A 144 -0.94 11.78 11.94
C TYR A 144 -0.16 11.39 10.69
N ARG A 145 0.68 10.35 10.79
CA ARG A 145 1.56 9.94 9.69
C ARG A 145 1.50 8.43 9.59
N GLY A 146 0.98 7.89 8.49
CA GLY A 146 0.62 6.48 8.51
C GLY A 146 0.24 5.79 7.21
N LEU A 147 -0.06 4.51 7.37
CA LEU A 147 -0.29 3.55 6.29
C LEU A 147 -1.58 2.77 6.52
N ARG A 148 -2.22 2.31 5.45
CA ARG A 148 -3.30 1.32 5.53
C ARG A 148 -2.92 0.03 4.81
N TYR A 149 -3.35 -1.10 5.37
CA TYR A 149 -3.22 -2.43 4.77
C TYR A 149 -4.59 -3.04 4.44
N PHE A 150 -4.65 -3.76 3.32
CA PHE A 150 -5.87 -4.39 2.80
C PHE A 150 -5.85 -5.91 2.88
N ALA A 151 -7.05 -6.49 2.83
CA ALA A 151 -7.30 -7.92 2.94
C ALA A 151 -7.26 -8.64 1.57
N HIS A 152 -6.28 -8.29 0.74
CA HIS A 152 -6.03 -8.98 -0.52
C HIS A 152 -5.04 -10.13 -0.31
N ARG A 153 -5.11 -11.12 -1.21
CA ARG A 153 -4.39 -12.40 -1.09
C ARG A 153 -3.78 -12.77 -2.42
N SER A 154 -2.45 -12.73 -2.50
CA SER A 154 -1.69 -13.03 -3.71
C SER A 154 -0.21 -13.16 -3.31
N LEU A 155 0.69 -12.58 -4.11
CA LEU A 155 2.12 -12.44 -3.87
C LEU A 155 2.44 -11.91 -2.46
N ASN A 156 3.34 -12.58 -1.73
CA ASN A 156 3.61 -12.30 -0.32
C ASN A 156 4.05 -10.85 -0.06
N ARG A 157 4.93 -10.28 -0.91
CA ARG A 157 5.43 -8.90 -0.75
C ARG A 157 4.29 -7.89 -0.73
N PHE A 158 3.34 -8.02 -1.65
CA PHE A 158 2.33 -6.98 -1.88
C PHE A 158 1.08 -7.15 -1.01
N GLN A 159 1.00 -8.22 -0.21
CA GLN A 159 -0.25 -8.68 0.40
C GLN A 159 -0.08 -8.96 1.90
N ALA A 160 -0.31 -7.92 2.71
CA ALA A 160 -0.08 -7.94 4.16
C ALA A 160 -0.96 -8.93 4.93
N GLU A 161 -2.08 -9.40 4.35
CA GLU A 161 -2.91 -10.43 4.98
C GLU A 161 -2.15 -11.76 5.16
N HIS A 162 -1.14 -12.03 4.32
CA HIS A 162 -0.34 -13.26 4.35
C HIS A 162 0.92 -13.17 5.24
N TRP A 163 1.12 -12.06 5.94
CA TRP A 163 2.30 -11.88 6.79
C TRP A 163 2.15 -12.57 8.15
N ASP A 164 3.23 -13.16 8.62
CA ASP A 164 3.34 -13.68 9.97
C ASP A 164 3.74 -12.58 10.97
N PHE A 165 3.94 -12.96 12.23
CA PHE A 165 4.28 -12.00 13.27
C PHE A 165 5.66 -11.35 13.08
N ASP A 166 6.64 -12.07 12.51
CA ASP A 166 7.99 -11.54 12.33
C ASP A 166 8.04 -10.51 11.19
N GLU A 167 7.26 -10.73 10.14
CA GLU A 167 7.06 -9.74 9.08
C GLU A 167 6.32 -8.51 9.59
N TRP A 168 5.24 -8.68 10.37
CA TRP A 168 4.53 -7.54 10.99
C TRP A 168 5.40 -6.78 11.99
N LYS A 169 6.27 -7.47 12.71
CA LYS A 169 7.26 -6.85 13.58
C LYS A 169 8.23 -5.99 12.78
N ARG A 170 8.78 -6.52 11.68
CA ARG A 170 9.62 -5.76 10.75
C ARG A 170 8.90 -4.53 10.22
N GLU A 171 7.61 -4.65 9.86
CA GLU A 171 6.81 -3.54 9.38
C GLU A 171 6.62 -2.45 10.44
N ILE A 172 6.27 -2.85 11.68
CA ILE A 172 6.10 -1.91 12.80
C ILE A 172 7.42 -1.20 13.14
N ASP A 173 8.53 -1.93 13.13
CA ASP A 173 9.85 -1.35 13.37
C ASP A 173 10.23 -0.38 12.24
N TRP A 174 9.92 -0.71 10.98
CA TRP A 174 10.12 0.19 9.84
C TRP A 174 9.26 1.45 9.92
N ILE A 175 7.97 1.33 10.28
CA ILE A 175 7.06 2.47 10.53
C ILE A 175 7.70 3.43 11.53
N LEU A 176 8.28 2.90 12.62
CA LEU A 176 8.94 3.73 13.64
C LEU A 176 10.23 4.38 13.13
N LYS A 177 11.06 3.63 12.41
CA LYS A 177 12.28 4.16 11.77
C LYS A 177 11.97 5.28 10.77
N LYS A 178 10.84 5.18 10.07
CA LYS A 178 10.31 6.22 9.18
C LYS A 178 9.53 7.33 9.89
N ARG A 179 9.55 7.35 11.23
CA ARG A 179 8.90 8.35 12.08
C ARG A 179 7.39 8.48 11.84
N LEU A 180 6.78 7.41 11.34
CA LEU A 180 5.34 7.25 11.21
C LEU A 180 4.74 6.78 12.55
N ASN A 181 3.48 7.12 12.80
CA ASN A 181 2.82 6.85 14.07
C ASN A 181 1.44 6.19 13.97
N LEU A 182 0.91 6.01 12.75
CA LEU A 182 -0.42 5.45 12.53
C LEU A 182 -0.34 4.30 11.53
N PHE A 183 -1.05 3.22 11.81
CA PHE A 183 -1.32 2.19 10.81
C PHE A 183 -2.71 1.62 10.97
N MET A 184 -3.39 1.34 9.86
CA MET A 184 -4.72 0.74 9.85
C MET A 184 -4.62 -0.72 9.38
N LEU A 185 -4.86 -1.65 10.31
CA LEU A 185 -4.77 -3.09 10.08
C LEU A 185 -6.09 -3.65 9.56
N ARG A 186 -6.44 -3.32 8.30
CA ARG A 186 -7.70 -3.73 7.67
C ARG A 186 -7.55 -4.96 6.75
N ILE A 187 -6.81 -5.96 7.23
CA ILE A 187 -6.61 -7.26 6.57
C ILE A 187 -7.77 -8.26 6.78
N GLY A 188 -8.99 -7.73 6.93
CA GLY A 188 -10.23 -8.49 7.18
C GLY A 188 -10.64 -8.51 8.65
N LEU A 189 -11.83 -9.07 8.93
CA LEU A 189 -12.24 -9.42 10.28
C LEU A 189 -11.71 -10.83 10.56
N ASP A 190 -10.80 -10.97 11.54
CA ASP A 190 -10.35 -12.29 11.99
C ASP A 190 -11.49 -12.99 12.76
N ASP A 191 -11.26 -13.50 13.97
CA ASP A 191 -12.31 -14.18 14.75
C ASP A 191 -13.34 -13.24 15.43
N LEU A 192 -13.47 -12.00 14.93
CA LEU A 192 -14.21 -10.94 15.63
C LEU A 192 -15.68 -11.32 15.87
N PHE A 193 -16.33 -11.94 14.87
CA PHE A 193 -17.71 -12.40 15.01
C PHE A 193 -17.84 -13.54 16.02
N GLN A 194 -16.91 -14.50 16.02
CA GLN A 194 -16.89 -15.60 16.98
C GLN A 194 -16.73 -15.10 18.41
N LYS A 195 -15.98 -14.02 18.61
CA LYS A 195 -15.80 -13.40 19.93
C LYS A 195 -16.95 -12.48 20.35
N ALA A 196 -17.59 -11.81 19.40
CA ALA A 196 -18.72 -10.93 19.68
C ALA A 196 -20.03 -11.71 19.88
N PHE A 197 -20.20 -12.84 19.20
CA PHE A 197 -21.42 -13.66 19.22
C PHE A 197 -21.12 -15.17 19.41
N PRO A 198 -20.33 -15.55 20.44
CA PRO A 198 -19.90 -16.94 20.65
C PRO A 198 -21.05 -17.91 20.90
N GLU A 199 -22.21 -17.41 21.32
CA GLU A 199 -23.40 -18.20 21.60
C GLU A 199 -24.01 -18.88 20.34
N PHE A 200 -23.71 -18.38 19.14
CA PHE A 200 -24.25 -18.93 17.90
C PHE A 200 -23.34 -18.80 16.68
N VAL A 201 -22.24 -18.05 16.72
CA VAL A 201 -21.25 -18.00 15.64
C VAL A 201 -20.05 -18.86 16.02
N ASN A 202 -19.91 -20.00 15.36
CA ASN A 202 -18.80 -20.92 15.63
C ASN A 202 -17.53 -20.57 14.85
N TYR A 203 -16.40 -21.08 15.31
CA TYR A 203 -15.17 -21.06 14.51
C TYR A 203 -15.31 -22.05 13.35
N PRO A 204 -15.15 -21.61 12.09
CA PRO A 204 -15.22 -22.50 10.94
C PRO A 204 -13.94 -23.37 10.85
N GLY A 205 -14.02 -24.39 9.98
CA GLY A 205 -12.81 -25.06 9.46
C GLY A 205 -12.09 -24.16 8.44
N TYR A 206 -11.27 -24.77 7.58
CA TYR A 206 -10.63 -24.01 6.50
C TYR A 206 -11.63 -23.54 5.44
N GLU A 207 -12.66 -24.34 5.17
CA GLU A 207 -13.77 -23.95 4.30
C GLU A 207 -14.71 -23.01 5.05
N VAL A 208 -14.89 -21.82 4.50
CA VAL A 208 -15.76 -20.76 5.03
C VAL A 208 -17.01 -20.73 4.16
N PRO A 209 -18.20 -21.01 4.71
CA PRO A 209 -19.44 -21.12 3.93
C PRO A 209 -19.79 -19.90 3.08
N GLU A 210 -19.37 -18.71 3.51
CA GLU A 210 -19.64 -17.43 2.85
C GLU A 210 -18.71 -17.16 1.66
N SER A 211 -17.70 -18.02 1.42
CA SER A 211 -16.73 -17.84 0.34
C SER A 211 -17.32 -18.13 -1.03
N GLU A 212 -16.90 -17.34 -2.02
CA GLU A 212 -17.20 -17.58 -3.43
C GLU A 212 -15.95 -18.11 -4.12
N ALA A 213 -15.98 -19.37 -4.58
CA ALA A 213 -14.83 -19.97 -5.24
C ALA A 213 -14.43 -19.20 -6.52
N ARG A 214 -13.12 -19.13 -6.80
CA ARG A 214 -12.56 -18.44 -7.99
C ARG A 214 -12.91 -16.95 -8.06
N SER A 215 -13.01 -16.29 -6.90
CA SER A 215 -13.30 -14.87 -6.76
C SER A 215 -12.32 -14.24 -5.76
N TYR A 216 -12.19 -12.91 -5.77
CA TYR A 216 -11.58 -12.18 -4.66
C TYR A 216 -12.38 -12.33 -3.35
N ASP A 217 -13.63 -12.80 -3.45
CA ASP A 217 -14.48 -13.22 -2.32
C ASP A 217 -14.27 -14.69 -1.91
N ASP A 218 -13.27 -15.39 -2.47
CA ASP A 218 -12.82 -16.69 -1.95
C ASP A 218 -12.05 -16.47 -0.64
N ARG A 219 -12.79 -16.50 0.47
CA ARG A 219 -12.28 -16.20 1.81
C ARG A 219 -11.94 -17.45 2.62
N ASN A 220 -11.88 -18.63 1.98
CA ASN A 220 -11.41 -19.86 2.62
C ASN A 220 -10.05 -19.60 3.27
N LEU A 221 -9.85 -20.15 4.46
CA LEU A 221 -8.77 -19.76 5.32
C LEU A 221 -7.45 -20.42 4.88
N PHE A 222 -6.36 -19.64 4.84
CA PHE A 222 -5.00 -20.19 4.76
C PHE A 222 -4.53 -20.70 6.11
N TRP A 223 -4.77 -19.95 7.19
CA TRP A 223 -4.55 -20.36 8.58
C TRP A 223 -5.84 -20.32 9.37
N SER A 224 -5.97 -21.15 10.39
CA SER A 224 -7.19 -21.19 11.21
C SER A 224 -7.57 -19.80 11.75
N LEU A 225 -8.88 -19.52 11.83
CA LEU A 225 -9.37 -18.21 12.25
C LEU A 225 -8.94 -17.86 13.69
N LYS A 226 -8.81 -18.89 14.56
CA LYS A 226 -8.25 -18.76 15.92
C LYS A 226 -6.82 -18.22 15.89
N TYR A 227 -5.95 -18.86 15.10
CA TYR A 227 -4.57 -18.43 14.98
C TYR A 227 -4.47 -17.00 14.42
N ARG A 228 -5.29 -16.66 13.43
CA ARG A 228 -5.35 -15.28 12.91
C ARG A 228 -5.75 -14.25 13.98
N GLY A 229 -6.71 -14.59 14.85
CA GLY A 229 -7.06 -13.75 16.01
C GLY A 229 -5.91 -13.60 17.01
N GLU A 230 -5.17 -14.68 17.31
CA GLU A 230 -3.96 -14.63 18.14
C GLU A 230 -2.87 -13.75 17.52
N LEU A 231 -2.68 -13.86 16.19
CA LEU A 231 -1.74 -13.06 15.43
C LEU A 231 -2.11 -11.57 15.50
N ARG A 232 -3.36 -11.20 15.22
CA ARG A 232 -3.84 -9.81 15.37
C ARG A 232 -3.55 -9.26 16.76
N LYS A 233 -3.83 -10.04 17.82
CA LYS A 233 -3.56 -9.64 19.19
C LYS A 233 -2.08 -9.34 19.42
N LYS A 234 -1.18 -10.19 18.92
CA LYS A 234 0.27 -10.00 19.04
C LYS A 234 0.72 -8.75 18.28
N ILE A 235 0.24 -8.55 17.05
CA ILE A 235 0.58 -7.39 16.21
C ILE A 235 0.18 -6.08 16.90
N LEU A 236 -1.09 -5.96 17.30
CA LEU A 236 -1.60 -4.74 17.92
C LEU A 236 -1.01 -4.49 19.31
N ALA A 237 -0.69 -5.54 20.08
CA ALA A 237 0.05 -5.40 21.34
C ALA A 237 1.48 -4.89 21.11
N TYR A 238 2.18 -5.44 20.11
CA TYR A 238 3.55 -5.02 19.77
C TYR A 238 3.61 -3.55 19.33
N ALA A 239 2.65 -3.14 18.49
CA ALA A 239 2.49 -1.76 18.05
C ALA A 239 2.16 -0.81 19.22
N ARG A 240 1.24 -1.20 20.10
CA ARG A 240 0.85 -0.41 21.28
C ARG A 240 1.99 -0.25 22.28
N GLU A 241 2.81 -1.27 22.50
CA GLU A 241 4.01 -1.19 23.34
C GLU A 241 5.00 -0.11 22.84
N ARG A 242 4.99 0.15 21.53
CA ARG A 242 5.75 1.20 20.84
C ARG A 242 4.92 2.46 20.59
N ASP A 243 3.76 2.59 21.23
CA ASP A 243 2.91 3.78 21.17
C ASP A 243 2.44 4.12 19.75
N LEU A 244 2.29 3.14 18.85
CA LEU A 244 1.65 3.36 17.54
C LEU A 244 0.13 3.43 17.66
N LEU A 245 -0.47 4.26 16.82
CA LEU A 245 -1.91 4.46 16.70
C LEU A 245 -2.53 3.46 15.72
N HIS A 246 -3.64 2.86 16.13
CA HIS A 246 -4.48 2.04 15.27
C HIS A 246 -5.95 2.49 15.45
N PRO A 247 -6.64 2.95 14.38
CA PRO A 247 -8.02 3.35 14.49
C PRO A 247 -8.96 2.14 14.59
N GLU A 248 -9.94 2.22 15.49
CA GLU A 248 -10.99 1.23 15.69
C GLU A 248 -12.14 1.45 14.70
N ASP A 249 -12.50 0.43 13.90
CA ASP A 249 -13.64 0.54 12.98
C ASP A 249 -14.97 0.65 13.77
N VAL A 250 -15.82 1.59 13.38
CA VAL A 250 -17.14 1.82 13.97
C VAL A 250 -18.24 2.00 12.93
N GLY A 251 -19.44 1.55 13.29
CA GLY A 251 -20.62 1.62 12.42
C GLY A 251 -20.63 0.49 11.39
N THR A 252 -20.97 0.82 10.15
CA THR A 252 -21.24 -0.12 9.05
C THR A 252 -19.95 -0.76 8.53
N MET A 253 -19.38 -1.68 9.29
CA MET A 253 -18.10 -2.33 8.96
C MET A 253 -18.23 -3.62 8.14
N THR A 254 -19.45 -4.13 7.91
CA THR A 254 -19.71 -5.37 7.13
C THR A 254 -19.64 -5.16 5.62
N HIS A 255 -18.59 -4.49 5.17
CA HIS A 255 -18.32 -4.17 3.76
C HIS A 255 -17.10 -4.96 3.27
N TRP A 256 -17.03 -5.18 1.95
CA TRP A 256 -15.88 -5.79 1.27
C TRP A 256 -15.51 -7.17 1.85
N TYR A 257 -14.28 -7.30 2.35
CA TYR A 257 -13.71 -8.54 2.91
C TYR A 257 -14.21 -8.88 4.33
N SER A 258 -15.13 -8.10 4.88
CA SER A 258 -15.68 -8.24 6.23
C SER A 258 -17.09 -8.84 6.20
N ARG A 259 -17.24 -9.99 5.55
CA ARG A 259 -18.54 -10.65 5.33
C ARG A 259 -19.17 -11.11 6.65
N THR A 260 -20.49 -10.92 6.77
CA THR A 260 -21.29 -11.39 7.90
C THR A 260 -21.47 -12.91 7.82
N PRO A 261 -21.13 -13.68 8.87
CA PRO A 261 -21.35 -15.13 8.88
C PRO A 261 -22.83 -15.54 8.75
N TYR A 262 -23.11 -16.64 8.06
CA TYR A 262 -24.46 -17.21 7.93
C TYR A 262 -25.05 -17.59 9.29
N ASP A 263 -24.24 -18.09 10.23
CA ASP A 263 -24.65 -18.34 11.61
C ASP A 263 -25.32 -17.11 12.24
N PHE A 264 -24.70 -15.94 12.06
CA PHE A 264 -25.26 -14.67 12.51
C PHE A 264 -26.53 -14.32 11.75
N LEU A 265 -26.51 -14.39 10.42
CA LEU A 265 -27.68 -14.05 9.59
C LEU A 265 -28.90 -14.94 9.91
N ASN A 266 -28.68 -16.22 10.14
CA ASN A 266 -29.74 -17.19 10.44
C ASN A 266 -30.33 -16.98 11.83
N ARG A 267 -29.49 -16.62 12.81
CA ARG A 267 -29.91 -16.46 14.20
C ARG A 267 -30.51 -15.09 14.50
N VAL A 268 -29.88 -14.03 14.01
CA VAL A 268 -30.26 -12.63 14.29
C VAL A 268 -31.29 -12.13 13.29
N LYS A 269 -31.21 -12.57 12.03
CA LYS A 269 -32.10 -12.15 10.92
C LYS A 269 -32.19 -10.61 10.82
N PRO A 270 -31.05 -9.90 10.68
CA PRO A 270 -31.06 -8.45 10.56
C PRO A 270 -31.82 -8.05 9.29
N GLU A 271 -32.60 -6.98 9.37
CA GLU A 271 -32.99 -6.26 8.16
C GLU A 271 -31.76 -5.57 7.55
N PHE A 272 -31.77 -5.40 6.23
CA PHE A 272 -30.66 -4.77 5.50
C PHE A 272 -31.07 -3.38 5.03
N MET A 273 -30.07 -2.50 4.94
CA MET A 273 -30.20 -1.23 4.25
C MET A 273 -30.74 -1.44 2.83
N PRO A 274 -31.62 -0.56 2.32
CA PRO A 274 -31.94 -0.52 0.90
C PRO A 274 -30.66 -0.41 0.06
N GLN A 275 -30.64 -1.04 -1.11
CA GLN A 275 -29.49 -1.00 -2.02
C GLN A 275 -29.97 -0.87 -3.47
N ALA A 276 -29.57 0.23 -4.10
CA ALA A 276 -29.80 0.55 -5.51
C ALA A 276 -28.57 0.28 -6.39
N THR A 277 -27.40 0.05 -5.77
CA THR A 277 -26.18 -0.37 -6.48
C THR A 277 -26.25 -1.87 -6.82
N GLU A 278 -25.70 -2.27 -7.96
CA GLU A 278 -25.70 -3.68 -8.42
C GLU A 278 -24.59 -4.55 -7.77
N GLY A 279 -23.50 -3.92 -7.33
CA GLY A 279 -22.40 -4.60 -6.64
C GLY A 279 -22.72 -4.96 -5.18
N TYR A 280 -22.03 -5.95 -4.64
CA TYR A 280 -22.11 -6.38 -3.24
C TYR A 280 -23.53 -6.81 -2.76
N ASN A 281 -24.26 -7.52 -3.62
CA ASN A 281 -25.63 -7.95 -3.36
C ASN A 281 -25.73 -9.28 -2.59
N GLN A 282 -24.61 -9.95 -2.28
CA GLN A 282 -24.64 -11.13 -1.44
C GLN A 282 -25.13 -10.77 -0.03
N LYS A 283 -26.04 -11.56 0.55
CA LYS A 283 -26.58 -11.31 1.90
C LYS A 283 -25.50 -11.11 2.97
N THR A 284 -24.36 -11.77 2.81
CA THR A 284 -23.22 -11.68 3.72
C THR A 284 -22.44 -10.36 3.58
N GLY A 285 -22.55 -9.64 2.47
CA GLY A 285 -21.93 -8.31 2.25
C GLY A 285 -22.89 -7.13 2.29
N LEU A 286 -24.16 -7.37 2.61
CA LEU A 286 -25.16 -6.32 2.81
C LEU A 286 -24.97 -5.64 4.17
N VAL A 287 -25.27 -4.35 4.21
CA VAL A 287 -25.21 -3.53 5.41
C VAL A 287 -26.47 -3.73 6.22
N TRP A 288 -26.35 -4.01 7.51
CA TRP A 288 -27.50 -4.13 8.40
C TRP A 288 -28.18 -2.77 8.54
N ASP A 289 -29.50 -2.76 8.54
CA ASP A 289 -30.27 -1.52 8.57
C ASP A 289 -30.06 -0.79 9.90
N ILE A 290 -29.27 0.28 9.85
CA ILE A 290 -28.91 1.10 11.00
C ILE A 290 -30.07 1.96 11.52
N ARG A 291 -31.23 1.96 10.85
CA ARG A 291 -32.47 2.57 11.37
C ARG A 291 -33.05 1.74 12.52
N ASP A 292 -32.75 0.44 12.55
CA ASP A 292 -33.03 -0.44 13.69
C ASP A 292 -31.90 -0.31 14.73
N ASP A 293 -32.26 0.12 15.94
CA ASP A 293 -31.31 0.26 17.05
C ASP A 293 -30.62 -1.06 17.38
N ARG A 294 -31.27 -2.21 17.19
CA ARG A 294 -30.68 -3.54 17.45
C ARG A 294 -29.50 -3.84 16.52
N ASN A 295 -29.60 -3.44 15.25
CA ASN A 295 -28.52 -3.60 14.29
C ASN A 295 -27.35 -2.66 14.60
N LEU A 296 -27.67 -1.42 14.97
CA LEU A 296 -26.65 -0.46 15.41
C LEU A 296 -25.95 -0.95 16.69
N ASP A 297 -26.68 -1.51 17.65
CA ASP A 297 -26.13 -2.14 18.85
C ASP A 297 -25.19 -3.30 18.49
N ASN A 298 -25.57 -4.14 17.53
CA ASN A 298 -24.72 -5.25 17.07
C ASN A 298 -23.43 -4.76 16.42
N TYR A 299 -23.47 -3.69 15.61
CA TYR A 299 -22.24 -3.08 15.07
C TYR A 299 -21.34 -2.55 16.18
N PHE A 300 -21.90 -1.86 17.17
CA PHE A 300 -21.11 -1.38 18.30
C PHE A 300 -20.59 -2.52 19.18
N LYS A 301 -21.31 -3.64 19.29
CA LYS A 301 -20.81 -4.86 19.96
C LYS A 301 -19.57 -5.43 19.27
N LEU A 302 -19.49 -5.35 17.93
CA LEU A 302 -18.27 -5.70 17.19
C LEU A 302 -17.13 -4.73 17.53
N THR A 303 -17.36 -3.42 17.49
CA THR A 303 -16.34 -2.40 17.85
C THR A 303 -15.83 -2.61 19.29
N GLU A 304 -16.73 -2.75 20.26
CA GLU A 304 -16.37 -2.98 21.66
C GLU A 304 -15.66 -4.31 21.89
N THR A 305 -16.01 -5.34 21.11
CA THR A 305 -15.28 -6.60 21.12
C THR A 305 -13.88 -6.42 20.56
N HIS A 306 -13.70 -5.70 19.45
CA HIS A 306 -12.36 -5.46 18.91
C HIS A 306 -11.50 -4.69 19.94
N ILE A 307 -12.03 -3.64 20.55
CA ILE A 307 -11.36 -2.89 21.62
C ILE A 307 -10.95 -3.80 22.77
N ARG A 308 -11.87 -4.65 23.27
CA ARG A 308 -11.60 -5.54 24.41
C ARG A 308 -10.52 -6.57 24.09
N GLU A 309 -10.53 -7.13 22.89
CA GLU A 309 -9.71 -8.28 22.52
C GLU A 309 -8.34 -7.90 21.96
N TYR A 310 -8.28 -6.75 21.28
CA TYR A 310 -7.16 -6.33 20.43
C TYR A 310 -6.77 -4.86 20.60
N GLY A 311 -7.77 -4.00 20.75
CA GLY A 311 -7.70 -2.57 20.51
C GLY A 311 -7.67 -1.68 21.75
N ALA A 312 -7.92 -0.38 21.52
CA ALA A 312 -8.22 0.59 22.56
C ALA A 312 -9.08 1.74 22.00
N PRO A 313 -9.93 2.38 22.81
CA PRO A 313 -10.85 3.42 22.34
C PRO A 313 -10.17 4.80 22.18
N GLU A 314 -9.01 4.84 21.53
CA GLU A 314 -8.18 6.06 21.41
C GLU A 314 -8.47 6.86 20.13
N LEU A 315 -8.86 6.16 19.05
CA LEU A 315 -9.11 6.72 17.74
C LEU A 315 -10.12 5.82 17.02
N PHE A 316 -11.13 6.41 16.40
CA PHE A 316 -12.16 5.65 15.67
C PHE A 316 -12.14 6.01 14.19
N HIS A 317 -12.59 5.08 13.36
CA HIS A 317 -12.74 5.27 11.93
C HIS A 317 -14.08 4.73 11.44
N THR A 318 -14.73 5.45 10.54
CA THR A 318 -15.88 4.94 9.79
C THR A 318 -15.82 5.38 8.35
N ILE A 319 -16.25 4.49 7.45
CA ILE A 319 -16.34 4.79 6.01
C ILE A 319 -17.78 5.00 5.53
N GLY A 320 -18.74 5.03 6.47
CA GLY A 320 -20.15 5.19 6.14
C GLY A 320 -20.64 4.11 5.17
N LEU A 321 -21.30 4.55 4.10
CA LEU A 321 -21.90 3.66 3.08
C LEU A 321 -21.10 3.68 1.78
N ALA A 322 -19.77 3.65 1.90
CA ALA A 322 -18.86 3.65 0.76
C ALA A 322 -19.26 2.63 -0.31
N GLU A 323 -19.16 3.07 -1.57
CA GLU A 323 -19.53 2.30 -2.76
C GLU A 323 -21.00 1.82 -2.82
N ARG A 324 -21.89 2.39 -2.01
CA ARG A 324 -23.32 2.05 -2.04
C ARG A 324 -24.20 3.26 -2.26
N ARG A 325 -25.21 3.08 -3.10
CA ARG A 325 -26.43 3.88 -3.09
C ARG A 325 -27.54 3.08 -2.46
N CYS A 326 -28.26 3.67 -1.52
CA CYS A 326 -29.46 3.08 -0.95
C CYS A 326 -30.70 3.29 -1.83
N TYR A 327 -30.75 4.42 -2.53
CA TYR A 327 -31.87 4.80 -3.38
C TYR A 327 -31.38 5.27 -4.75
N ALA A 328 -32.20 5.08 -5.78
CA ALA A 328 -31.92 5.59 -7.12
C ALA A 328 -32.09 7.13 -7.20
N ASP A 329 -33.05 7.67 -6.44
CA ASP A 329 -33.22 9.11 -6.26
C ASP A 329 -32.04 9.69 -5.46
N HIS A 330 -31.38 10.70 -6.03
CA HIS A 330 -30.15 11.27 -5.49
C HIS A 330 -30.38 11.95 -4.14
N ALA A 331 -31.45 12.73 -4.00
CA ALA A 331 -31.75 13.45 -2.75
C ALA A 331 -32.06 12.47 -1.59
N SER A 332 -32.87 11.44 -1.85
CA SER A 332 -33.16 10.39 -0.88
C SER A 332 -31.91 9.61 -0.50
N ASN A 333 -31.03 9.33 -1.47
CA ASN A 333 -29.76 8.65 -1.23
C ASN A 333 -28.83 9.48 -0.34
N HIS A 334 -28.63 10.75 -0.68
CA HIS A 334 -27.80 11.68 0.09
C HIS A 334 -28.29 11.79 1.54
N GLN A 335 -29.61 11.98 1.72
CA GLN A 335 -30.18 12.05 3.07
C GLN A 335 -29.99 10.76 3.88
N MET A 336 -30.02 9.59 3.24
CA MET A 336 -29.74 8.31 3.92
C MET A 336 -28.27 8.20 4.35
N LYS A 337 -27.34 8.71 3.54
CA LYS A 337 -25.92 8.74 3.90
C LYS A 337 -25.64 9.71 5.04
N LEU A 338 -26.21 10.92 5.02
CA LEU A 338 -26.16 11.87 6.14
C LEU A 338 -26.74 11.26 7.42
N TYR A 339 -27.91 10.62 7.33
CA TYR A 339 -28.53 9.93 8.46
C TYR A 339 -27.62 8.84 9.04
N THR A 340 -26.91 8.09 8.18
CA THR A 340 -25.93 7.09 8.60
C THR A 340 -24.81 7.67 9.43
N TYR A 341 -24.17 8.74 8.98
CA TYR A 341 -23.12 9.39 9.76
C TYR A 341 -23.65 9.93 11.09
N ARG A 342 -24.79 10.62 11.09
CA ARG A 342 -25.41 11.16 12.32
C ARG A 342 -25.67 10.05 13.35
N ARG A 343 -26.19 8.89 12.93
CA ARG A 343 -26.48 7.75 13.81
C ARG A 343 -25.21 7.13 14.39
N ILE A 344 -24.20 6.89 13.56
CA ILE A 344 -22.91 6.34 14.01
C ILE A 344 -22.23 7.30 14.98
N ILE A 345 -22.18 8.60 14.65
CA ILE A 345 -21.57 9.64 15.49
C ILE A 345 -22.31 9.76 16.82
N SER A 346 -23.64 9.87 16.82
CA SER A 346 -24.42 9.97 18.06
C SER A 346 -24.11 8.82 19.00
N ARG A 347 -24.14 7.58 18.49
CA ARG A 347 -23.85 6.40 19.29
C ARG A 347 -22.40 6.33 19.77
N LEU A 348 -21.45 6.75 18.94
CA LEU A 348 -20.04 6.84 19.33
C LEU A 348 -19.87 7.83 20.48
N ARG A 349 -20.52 9.00 20.40
CA ARG A 349 -20.39 10.07 21.40
C ARG A 349 -21.05 9.72 22.74
N GLU A 350 -22.08 8.88 22.74
CA GLU A 350 -22.69 8.35 23.98
C GLU A 350 -21.67 7.56 24.83
N LYS A 351 -20.82 6.74 24.18
CA LYS A 351 -19.86 5.87 24.89
C LYS A 351 -18.46 6.48 24.99
N TYR A 352 -18.02 7.18 23.95
CA TYR A 352 -16.69 7.75 23.78
C TYR A 352 -16.78 9.23 23.36
N PRO A 353 -17.26 10.12 24.25
CA PRO A 353 -17.56 11.52 23.91
C PRO A 353 -16.36 12.31 23.42
N ASN A 354 -15.15 11.94 23.86
CA ASN A 354 -13.92 12.68 23.57
C ASN A 354 -13.02 12.03 22.51
N ALA A 355 -13.30 10.80 22.08
CA ALA A 355 -12.43 10.09 21.17
C ALA A 355 -12.51 10.67 19.74
N PRO A 356 -11.39 10.95 19.06
CA PRO A 356 -11.43 11.43 17.69
C PRO A 356 -12.06 10.40 16.75
N LEU A 357 -12.84 10.89 15.77
CA LEU A 357 -13.42 10.11 14.70
C LEU A 357 -12.86 10.55 13.35
N LEU A 358 -12.33 9.58 12.61
CA LEU A 358 -11.91 9.72 11.23
C LEU A 358 -13.04 9.28 10.30
N ILE A 359 -13.53 10.18 9.46
CA ILE A 359 -14.50 9.84 8.41
C ILE A 359 -13.76 9.64 7.10
N GLY A 360 -13.76 8.40 6.62
CA GLY A 360 -13.08 8.02 5.38
C GLY A 360 -13.79 8.54 4.14
N SER A 361 -13.05 9.25 3.29
CA SER A 361 -13.60 9.95 2.12
C SER A 361 -13.84 9.08 0.88
N TRP A 362 -13.52 7.78 0.93
CA TRP A 362 -13.86 6.86 -0.16
C TRP A 362 -15.36 6.88 -0.48
N ASP A 363 -16.20 7.16 0.51
CA ASP A 363 -17.63 7.36 0.27
C ASP A 363 -17.88 8.61 -0.59
N PHE A 364 -17.15 9.69 -0.34
CA PHE A 364 -17.33 11.00 -0.96
C PHE A 364 -16.94 11.01 -2.44
N CYS A 365 -15.87 10.31 -2.81
CA CYS A 365 -15.42 10.32 -4.20
C CYS A 365 -16.46 9.65 -5.12
N MET A 366 -17.15 8.60 -4.68
CA MET A 366 -17.99 7.78 -5.56
C MET A 366 -19.38 8.36 -5.86
N TYR A 367 -20.15 8.73 -4.82
CA TYR A 367 -21.58 9.06 -4.97
C TYR A 367 -22.00 10.39 -4.35
N TRP A 368 -21.02 11.22 -3.97
CA TRP A 368 -21.26 12.56 -3.46
C TRP A 368 -20.74 13.58 -4.45
N ASN A 369 -21.36 14.75 -4.48
CA ASN A 369 -20.80 15.93 -5.11
C ASN A 369 -20.17 16.86 -4.07
N THR A 370 -19.37 17.83 -4.55
CA THR A 370 -18.65 18.79 -3.71
C THR A 370 -19.54 19.50 -2.68
N ARG A 371 -20.76 19.89 -3.07
CA ARG A 371 -21.70 20.61 -2.18
C ARG A 371 -22.21 19.69 -1.08
N GLU A 372 -22.49 18.44 -1.38
CA GLU A 372 -22.94 17.45 -0.40
C GLU A 372 -21.87 17.18 0.66
N VAL A 373 -20.60 17.14 0.27
CA VAL A 373 -19.49 17.04 1.23
C VAL A 373 -19.40 18.30 2.09
N GLN A 374 -19.54 19.50 1.51
CA GLN A 374 -19.58 20.75 2.27
C GLN A 374 -20.73 20.78 3.29
N GLU A 375 -21.90 20.27 2.91
CA GLU A 375 -23.07 20.16 3.81
C GLU A 375 -22.78 19.23 4.99
N LEU A 376 -22.18 18.06 4.75
CA LEU A 376 -21.74 17.17 5.84
C LEU A 376 -20.71 17.86 6.73
N VAL A 377 -19.66 18.45 6.16
CA VAL A 377 -18.58 19.11 6.92
C VAL A 377 -19.13 20.22 7.82
N ALA A 378 -20.13 20.98 7.36
CA ALA A 378 -20.76 22.03 8.15
C ALA A 378 -21.54 21.51 9.39
N GLU A 379 -21.93 20.23 9.42
CA GLU A 379 -22.65 19.61 10.54
C GLU A 379 -21.72 18.96 11.59
N LEU A 380 -20.49 18.63 11.22
CA LEU A 380 -19.57 17.87 12.06
C LEU A 380 -18.94 18.74 13.15
N ASP A 381 -18.70 18.14 14.32
CA ASP A 381 -17.89 18.76 15.39
C ASP A 381 -16.39 18.70 15.04
N PRO A 382 -15.73 19.82 14.71
CA PRO A 382 -14.32 19.84 14.34
C PRO A 382 -13.39 19.52 15.51
N ALA A 383 -13.84 19.62 16.77
CA ALA A 383 -12.99 19.29 17.92
C ALA A 383 -12.81 17.77 18.10
N ARG A 384 -13.69 16.97 17.48
CA ARG A 384 -13.77 15.50 17.68
C ARG A 384 -13.84 14.71 16.39
N THR A 385 -13.97 15.36 15.23
CA THR A 385 -14.15 14.71 13.94
C THR A 385 -13.18 15.29 12.92
N MET A 386 -12.63 14.43 12.09
CA MET A 386 -11.72 14.82 11.01
C MET A 386 -12.09 14.10 9.73
N ILE A 387 -11.92 14.77 8.60
CA ILE A 387 -12.03 14.12 7.29
C ILE A 387 -10.71 13.39 6.98
N PHE A 388 -10.81 12.08 6.83
CA PHE A 388 -9.69 11.24 6.44
C PHE A 388 -9.72 11.10 4.91
N GLU A 389 -9.13 12.08 4.21
CA GLU A 389 -9.17 12.15 2.76
C GLU A 389 -8.19 11.14 2.14
N TYR A 390 -8.67 10.12 1.43
CA TYR A 390 -7.82 9.06 0.88
C TYR A 390 -7.21 9.34 -0.47
N THR A 391 -7.82 10.23 -1.24
CA THR A 391 -7.61 10.33 -2.69
C THR A 391 -7.13 11.71 -3.11
N SER A 392 -6.31 12.38 -2.29
CA SER A 392 -5.81 13.72 -2.60
C SER A 392 -4.96 13.77 -3.87
N ASP A 393 -4.42 12.63 -4.28
CA ASP A 393 -3.73 12.38 -5.55
C ASP A 393 -4.66 12.10 -6.73
N THR A 394 -5.98 12.27 -6.59
CA THR A 394 -6.97 12.15 -7.68
C THR A 394 -6.72 13.13 -8.81
N THR A 395 -6.99 12.73 -10.05
CA THR A 395 -7.00 13.64 -11.21
C THR A 395 -8.27 14.49 -11.27
N ASP A 396 -9.25 14.27 -10.39
CA ASP A 396 -10.48 15.09 -10.32
C ASP A 396 -10.14 16.45 -9.71
N GLU A 397 -10.32 17.53 -10.48
CA GLU A 397 -10.07 18.90 -10.03
C GLU A 397 -11.27 19.54 -9.32
N VAL A 398 -12.45 18.91 -9.35
CA VAL A 398 -13.70 19.42 -8.78
C VAL A 398 -14.03 18.72 -7.45
N ASN A 399 -14.12 17.39 -7.44
CA ASN A 399 -14.55 16.63 -6.26
C ASN A 399 -13.34 16.17 -5.42
N ASN A 400 -12.65 17.12 -4.79
CA ASN A 400 -11.50 16.87 -3.92
C ASN A 400 -11.43 17.87 -2.76
N PHE A 401 -10.47 17.65 -1.84
CA PHE A 401 -10.29 18.43 -0.61
C PHE A 401 -10.22 19.95 -0.80
N THR A 402 -9.72 20.43 -1.94
CA THR A 402 -9.59 21.88 -2.22
C THR A 402 -10.95 22.56 -2.32
N ASN A 403 -12.00 21.81 -2.69
CA ASN A 403 -13.35 22.34 -2.91
C ASN A 403 -14.35 21.89 -1.84
N TRP A 404 -14.04 20.91 -1.00
CA TRP A 404 -14.95 20.39 0.04
C TRP A 404 -15.12 21.29 1.26
N GLY A 405 -14.46 22.46 1.27
CA GLY A 405 -14.52 23.38 2.40
C GLY A 405 -13.66 22.95 3.58
N LEU A 406 -12.60 22.17 3.34
CA LEU A 406 -11.66 21.72 4.36
C LEU A 406 -10.55 22.75 4.62
N LEU A 407 -9.94 23.28 3.57
CA LEU A 407 -8.77 24.17 3.66
C LEU A 407 -9.01 25.37 4.58
N GLY A 408 -8.21 25.46 5.64
CA GLY A 408 -8.27 26.51 6.66
C GLY A 408 -9.55 26.53 7.49
N LYS A 409 -10.43 25.53 7.36
CA LYS A 409 -11.80 25.53 7.91
C LYS A 409 -12.15 24.33 8.76
N PHE A 410 -11.73 23.11 8.39
CA PHE A 410 -12.13 21.89 9.08
C PHE A 410 -10.97 20.89 9.16
N PRO A 411 -10.72 20.24 10.31
CA PRO A 411 -9.64 19.28 10.46
C PRO A 411 -9.69 18.10 9.47
N TRP A 412 -8.55 17.83 8.84
CA TRP A 412 -8.46 16.80 7.80
C TRP A 412 -7.05 16.18 7.72
N ILE A 413 -6.94 15.10 6.94
CA ILE A 413 -5.69 14.39 6.66
C ILE A 413 -5.55 14.26 5.14
N PHE A 414 -4.38 14.63 4.61
CA PHE A 414 -4.05 14.42 3.20
C PHE A 414 -3.69 12.96 2.96
N GLY A 415 -4.30 12.32 1.97
CA GLY A 415 -4.04 10.92 1.66
C GLY A 415 -3.72 10.68 0.21
N ILE A 416 -2.81 9.72 0.00
CA ILE A 416 -2.35 9.28 -1.30
C ILE A 416 -2.91 7.87 -1.51
N PHE A 417 -3.85 7.73 -2.44
CA PHE A 417 -4.44 6.43 -2.79
C PHE A 417 -3.49 5.60 -3.65
N HIS A 418 -2.83 6.25 -4.61
CA HIS A 418 -1.78 5.69 -5.46
C HIS A 418 -2.22 4.59 -6.43
N ALA A 419 -2.72 3.47 -5.92
CA ALA A 419 -2.89 2.24 -6.68
C ALA A 419 -4.01 1.33 -6.13
N TYR A 420 -4.76 0.74 -7.06
CA TYR A 420 -5.66 -0.39 -6.81
C TYR A 420 -4.87 -1.72 -6.73
N GLU A 421 -5.55 -2.82 -6.41
CA GLU A 421 -4.93 -4.15 -6.29
C GLU A 421 -4.10 -4.59 -7.51
N PRO A 422 -4.56 -4.49 -8.77
CA PRO A 422 -3.77 -5.05 -9.88
C PRO A 422 -2.50 -4.25 -10.18
N ALA A 423 -2.35 -3.09 -9.56
CA ALA A 423 -1.34 -2.08 -9.81
C ALA A 423 -0.11 -2.27 -8.92
N ASN A 424 0.51 -3.45 -8.99
CA ASN A 424 1.65 -3.77 -8.14
C ASN A 424 3.03 -3.36 -8.71
N GLU A 425 3.08 -2.52 -9.76
CA GLU A 425 4.29 -1.89 -10.30
C GLU A 425 4.48 -0.43 -9.86
N ILE A 426 5.64 0.18 -10.14
CA ILE A 426 5.97 1.57 -9.77
C ILE A 426 5.10 2.53 -10.59
N ARG A 427 4.37 3.43 -9.93
CA ARG A 427 3.42 4.33 -10.59
C ARG A 427 3.06 5.54 -9.73
N GLY A 428 2.17 6.39 -10.23
CA GLY A 428 1.48 7.36 -9.37
C GLY A 428 1.59 8.80 -9.84
N ASN A 429 0.68 9.62 -9.30
CA ASN A 429 0.51 11.00 -9.72
C ASN A 429 1.44 11.94 -8.96
N TYR A 430 2.76 11.71 -9.03
CA TYR A 430 3.77 12.53 -8.36
C TYR A 430 3.60 14.02 -8.65
N ASP A 431 3.27 14.39 -9.89
CA ASP A 431 3.08 15.80 -10.27
C ASP A 431 1.83 16.44 -9.59
N ILE A 432 0.78 15.65 -9.35
CA ILE A 432 -0.41 16.10 -8.62
C ILE A 432 -0.11 16.24 -7.13
N ILE A 433 0.59 15.26 -6.56
CA ILE A 433 1.05 15.29 -5.16
C ILE A 433 1.95 16.51 -4.95
N GLU A 434 2.89 16.76 -5.86
CA GLU A 434 3.79 17.92 -5.84
C GLU A 434 3.06 19.26 -5.82
N ARG A 435 1.96 19.35 -6.57
CA ARG A 435 1.15 20.56 -6.66
C ARG A 435 0.26 20.76 -5.45
N ARG A 436 -0.22 19.68 -4.83
CA ARG A 436 -1.28 19.72 -3.80
C ARG A 436 -0.76 19.57 -2.37
N LEU A 437 0.33 18.85 -2.15
CA LEU A 437 0.92 18.67 -0.82
C LEU A 437 1.35 20.00 -0.18
N PRO A 438 1.88 21.01 -0.91
CA PRO A 438 2.18 22.31 -0.30
C PRO A 438 0.95 22.99 0.31
N LEU A 439 -0.24 22.83 -0.28
CA LEU A 439 -1.49 23.36 0.28
C LEU A 439 -1.81 22.71 1.63
N ALA A 440 -1.60 21.40 1.75
CA ALA A 440 -1.73 20.68 3.01
C ALA A 440 -0.65 21.07 4.03
N ALA A 441 0.58 21.28 3.58
CA ALA A 441 1.69 21.71 4.41
C ALA A 441 1.51 23.14 4.96
N GLU A 442 0.83 24.04 4.25
CA GLU A 442 0.55 25.39 4.72
C GLU A 442 -0.72 25.46 5.61
N ASP A 443 -1.64 24.50 5.48
CA ASP A 443 -2.91 24.51 6.20
C ASP A 443 -2.79 23.93 7.63
N PRO A 444 -2.98 24.71 8.70
CA PRO A 444 -2.98 24.21 10.07
C PRO A 444 -4.11 23.22 10.38
N MET A 445 -5.18 23.21 9.56
CA MET A 445 -6.26 22.23 9.66
C MET A 445 -5.90 20.88 9.05
N CYS A 446 -4.88 20.82 8.18
CA CYS A 446 -4.33 19.55 7.73
C CYS A 446 -3.40 18.98 8.81
N ARG A 447 -3.91 17.97 9.51
CA ARG A 447 -3.25 17.33 10.65
C ARG A 447 -2.46 16.10 10.28
N GLY A 448 -2.54 15.60 9.04
CA GLY A 448 -1.91 14.34 8.68
C GLY A 448 -1.51 14.20 7.23
N LEU A 449 -0.59 13.25 6.99
CA LEU A 449 -0.25 12.69 5.68
C LEU A 449 -0.27 11.17 5.76
N ILE A 450 -1.01 10.49 4.88
CA ILE A 450 -1.06 9.03 4.85
C ILE A 450 -0.90 8.45 3.44
N TYR A 451 -0.48 7.18 3.41
CA TYR A 451 -0.40 6.38 2.19
C TYR A 451 -1.33 5.17 2.30
N TRP A 452 -2.15 5.00 1.27
CA TRP A 452 -3.22 4.00 1.23
C TRP A 452 -3.34 3.45 -0.18
N PRO A 453 -2.46 2.56 -0.60
CA PRO A 453 -2.69 1.69 -1.74
C PRO A 453 -3.50 0.44 -1.33
N GLU A 454 -4.13 -0.21 -2.28
CA GLU A 454 -4.69 -1.57 -2.07
C GLU A 454 -3.61 -2.65 -2.02
N CYS A 455 -2.47 -2.43 -2.69
CA CYS A 455 -1.28 -3.27 -2.59
C CYS A 455 -0.23 -2.67 -1.66
N SER A 456 0.28 -3.47 -0.73
CA SER A 456 1.45 -3.11 0.07
C SER A 456 2.71 -3.01 -0.79
N HIS A 457 3.70 -2.23 -0.35
CA HIS A 457 5.10 -2.25 -0.81
C HIS A 457 5.38 -2.35 -2.33
N THR A 458 4.55 -1.72 -3.17
CA THR A 458 4.68 -1.70 -4.63
C THR A 458 5.78 -0.75 -5.10
N ASP A 459 5.67 0.52 -4.71
CA ASP A 459 6.50 1.62 -5.16
C ASP A 459 7.54 2.00 -4.10
N THR A 460 8.75 1.46 -4.26
CA THR A 460 9.87 1.69 -3.34
C THR A 460 10.20 3.18 -3.18
N LEU A 461 10.02 3.99 -4.23
CA LEU A 461 10.26 5.44 -4.17
C LEU A 461 9.19 6.11 -3.29
N MET A 462 7.92 5.77 -3.47
CA MET A 462 6.82 6.29 -2.65
C MET A 462 6.95 5.94 -1.15
N LEU A 463 7.46 4.74 -0.84
CA LEU A 463 7.70 4.29 0.54
C LEU A 463 8.80 5.09 1.26
N ASP A 464 9.66 5.81 0.55
CA ASP A 464 10.64 6.73 1.15
C ASP A 464 10.19 8.20 1.04
N TYR A 465 9.63 8.56 -0.12
CA TYR A 465 9.16 9.91 -0.42
C TYR A 465 8.00 10.36 0.48
N MET A 466 6.99 9.50 0.70
CA MET A 466 5.84 9.87 1.54
C MET A 466 6.25 10.08 3.00
N PRO A 467 6.98 9.17 3.67
CA PRO A 467 7.36 9.39 5.06
C PRO A 467 8.28 10.60 5.27
N ALA A 468 9.20 10.87 4.34
CA ALA A 468 10.04 12.07 4.38
C ALA A 468 9.18 13.33 4.40
N ASN A 469 8.22 13.43 3.48
CA ASN A 469 7.28 14.55 3.40
C ASN A 469 6.25 14.59 4.55
N ALA A 470 5.96 13.45 5.18
CA ALA A 470 5.08 13.38 6.34
C ALA A 470 5.76 13.98 7.58
N TRP A 471 7.09 13.91 7.66
CA TRP A 471 7.88 14.58 8.70
C TRP A 471 8.14 16.04 8.32
N ASP A 472 8.76 16.26 7.17
CA ASP A 472 9.15 17.56 6.63
C ASP A 472 8.77 17.67 5.13
N PRO A 473 7.71 18.43 4.79
CA PRO A 473 7.22 18.57 3.42
C PRO A 473 8.09 19.46 2.53
N SER A 474 9.30 19.83 2.95
CA SER A 474 10.30 20.47 2.08
C SER A 474 10.79 19.55 0.95
N ASN A 475 10.60 18.25 1.09
CA ASN A 475 11.05 17.19 0.17
C ASN A 475 10.07 16.89 -0.98
N VAL A 476 9.17 17.82 -1.28
CA VAL A 476 8.02 17.58 -2.16
C VAL A 476 8.42 17.35 -3.62
N LYS A 477 9.53 17.91 -4.09
CA LYS A 477 9.95 17.76 -5.49
C LYS A 477 10.57 16.39 -5.73
N ILE A 478 9.89 15.54 -6.50
CA ILE A 478 10.33 14.14 -6.69
C ILE A 478 11.68 14.05 -7.40
N ASP A 479 11.93 14.94 -8.36
CA ASP A 479 13.17 14.98 -9.12
C ASP A 479 14.36 15.44 -8.25
N GLU A 480 14.10 16.22 -7.19
CA GLU A 480 15.11 16.64 -6.20
C GLU A 480 15.31 15.60 -5.10
N PHE A 481 14.26 14.83 -4.77
CA PHE A 481 14.32 13.75 -3.78
C PHE A 481 15.06 12.51 -4.30
N LEU A 482 14.90 12.19 -5.59
CA LEU A 482 15.37 10.95 -6.20
C LEU A 482 16.89 10.72 -6.05
N PRO A 483 17.80 11.68 -6.31
CA PRO A 483 19.24 11.47 -6.12
C PRO A 483 19.57 11.00 -4.70
N GLY A 484 18.98 11.65 -3.69
CA GLY A 484 19.21 11.28 -2.29
C GLY A 484 18.71 9.88 -1.94
N LEU A 485 17.59 9.44 -2.52
CA LEU A 485 17.16 8.05 -2.39
C LEU A 485 18.21 7.09 -2.96
N CYS A 486 18.71 7.36 -4.18
CA CYS A 486 19.69 6.49 -4.84
C CYS A 486 21.00 6.41 -4.04
N ASP A 487 21.50 7.55 -3.55
CA ASP A 487 22.68 7.61 -2.69
C ASP A 487 22.51 6.77 -1.43
N ARG A 488 21.34 6.91 -0.78
CA ARG A 488 21.03 6.18 0.46
C ARG A 488 20.86 4.69 0.22
N ARG A 489 20.19 4.30 -0.86
CA ARG A 489 19.74 2.92 -1.08
C ARG A 489 20.76 2.04 -1.78
N TYR A 490 21.52 2.57 -2.73
CA TYR A 490 22.33 1.75 -3.65
C TYR A 490 23.83 1.82 -3.42
N MET A 491 24.31 2.53 -2.39
CA MET A 491 25.66 2.55 -1.81
C MET A 491 26.86 2.31 -2.74
N LYS A 492 26.94 1.11 -3.31
CA LYS A 492 27.94 0.66 -4.27
C LYS A 492 27.79 1.24 -5.68
N TYR A 493 26.56 1.45 -6.15
CA TYR A 493 26.23 1.91 -7.50
C TYR A 493 25.14 3.01 -7.51
N PRO A 494 25.30 4.09 -6.73
CA PRO A 494 24.28 5.14 -6.62
C PRO A 494 24.09 5.91 -7.93
N ASP A 495 25.17 6.26 -8.63
CA ASP A 495 25.12 7.03 -9.88
C ASP A 495 24.47 6.22 -11.02
N GLU A 496 24.83 4.94 -11.15
CA GLU A 496 24.28 4.06 -12.18
C GLU A 496 22.77 3.88 -11.98
N MET A 497 22.33 3.62 -10.74
CA MET A 497 20.92 3.47 -10.44
C MET A 497 20.17 4.80 -10.56
N TYR A 498 20.76 5.93 -10.17
CA TYR A 498 20.16 7.24 -10.40
C TYR A 498 19.86 7.47 -11.87
N GLU A 499 20.80 7.16 -12.77
CA GLU A 499 20.57 7.30 -14.20
C GLU A 499 19.44 6.39 -14.71
N VAL A 500 19.33 5.14 -14.22
CA VAL A 500 18.19 4.26 -14.55
C VAL A 500 16.87 4.88 -14.07
N TRP A 501 16.81 5.28 -12.80
CA TRP A 501 15.61 5.87 -12.20
C TRP A 501 15.18 7.15 -12.91
N ARG A 502 16.12 8.06 -13.20
CA ARG A 502 15.87 9.33 -13.88
C ARG A 502 15.21 9.11 -15.25
N LYS A 503 15.56 8.02 -15.94
CA LYS A 503 14.96 7.64 -17.23
C LYS A 503 13.63 6.90 -17.08
N ALA A 504 13.48 6.08 -16.05
CA ALA A 504 12.27 5.31 -15.78
C ALA A 504 11.13 6.13 -15.16
N LEU A 505 11.45 7.14 -14.34
CA LEU A 505 10.47 7.92 -13.58
C LEU A 505 9.42 8.63 -14.48
N PRO A 506 9.78 9.28 -15.61
CA PRO A 506 8.79 9.81 -16.53
C PRO A 506 7.82 8.77 -17.11
N LEU A 507 8.24 7.51 -17.21
CA LEU A 507 7.39 6.39 -17.63
C LEU A 507 6.49 5.91 -16.49
N ALA A 508 7.02 5.83 -15.26
CA ALA A 508 6.23 5.49 -14.08
C ALA A 508 5.07 6.47 -13.87
N LYS A 509 5.31 7.78 -14.07
CA LYS A 509 4.31 8.87 -13.99
C LYS A 509 3.20 8.80 -15.05
N LEU A 510 3.30 7.95 -16.08
CA LEU A 510 2.26 7.85 -17.14
C LEU A 510 0.97 7.19 -16.67
N THR A 511 1.02 6.42 -15.58
CA THR A 511 -0.14 5.72 -15.03
C THR A 511 -0.26 6.03 -13.54
N GLY A 512 -1.50 6.10 -13.05
CA GLY A 512 -1.82 6.41 -11.66
C GLY A 512 -3.32 6.36 -11.41
N TRP A 513 -3.70 6.61 -10.16
CA TRP A 513 -5.09 6.75 -9.74
C TRP A 513 -5.80 7.88 -10.50
N SER A 514 -6.95 7.62 -11.12
CA SER A 514 -7.67 8.63 -11.91
C SER A 514 -8.97 9.15 -11.28
N GLY A 515 -9.31 8.73 -10.06
CA GLY A 515 -10.60 9.11 -9.47
C GLY A 515 -11.81 8.42 -10.13
N PRO A 516 -12.99 8.51 -9.50
CA PRO A 516 -14.27 8.14 -10.10
C PRO A 516 -14.74 9.25 -11.06
N GLN A 517 -14.06 9.38 -12.20
CA GLN A 517 -14.43 10.33 -13.25
C GLN A 517 -15.13 9.61 -14.43
N ASP A 518 -15.68 10.39 -15.36
CA ASP A 518 -16.19 9.87 -16.61
C ASP A 518 -15.10 9.08 -17.35
N MET A 519 -15.25 7.75 -17.34
CA MET A 519 -14.32 6.81 -17.96
C MET A 519 -14.13 7.04 -19.47
N SER A 520 -15.03 7.80 -20.12
CA SER A 520 -14.89 8.18 -21.53
C SER A 520 -13.82 9.26 -21.76
N ALA A 521 -13.47 10.03 -20.72
CA ALA A 521 -12.43 11.06 -20.74
C ALA A 521 -11.05 10.56 -20.25
N LEU A 522 -10.99 9.36 -19.71
CA LEU A 522 -9.76 8.76 -19.16
C LEU A 522 -9.04 7.90 -20.20
N TYR A 523 -7.70 7.91 -20.15
CA TYR A 523 -6.86 6.95 -20.86
C TYR A 523 -7.21 5.51 -20.41
N CYS A 524 -6.98 4.52 -21.28
CA CYS A 524 -7.54 3.20 -21.08
C CYS A 524 -6.95 2.49 -19.84
N SER A 525 -7.91 2.02 -19.03
CA SER A 525 -7.86 0.99 -18.00
C SER A 525 -7.31 1.34 -16.61
N PHE A 526 -8.15 0.97 -15.64
CA PHE A 526 -7.91 0.82 -14.21
C PHE A 526 -6.70 -0.09 -13.88
N SER A 527 -6.41 -1.05 -14.76
CA SER A 527 -5.34 -2.05 -14.70
C SER A 527 -4.63 -2.21 -16.06
N ASP A 528 -3.53 -2.94 -16.17
CA ASP A 528 -2.85 -3.14 -17.47
C ASP A 528 -3.79 -3.84 -18.48
N MET A 529 -3.81 -3.37 -19.74
CA MET A 529 -4.71 -3.93 -20.76
C MET A 529 -4.47 -5.41 -21.04
N LEU A 530 -3.22 -5.87 -20.84
CA LEU A 530 -2.85 -7.27 -20.97
C LEU A 530 -3.72 -8.18 -20.10
N PHE A 531 -4.07 -7.73 -18.88
CA PHE A 531 -4.76 -8.55 -17.90
C PHE A 531 -6.18 -8.93 -18.32
N HIS A 532 -6.75 -8.21 -19.29
CA HIS A 532 -8.10 -8.41 -19.80
C HIS A 532 -8.14 -8.40 -21.33
N LEU A 533 -7.14 -9.02 -21.97
CA LEU A 533 -6.94 -8.94 -23.40
C LEU A 533 -8.15 -9.43 -24.22
N LEU A 534 -8.84 -10.47 -23.74
CA LEU A 534 -10.02 -11.03 -24.40
C LEU A 534 -11.33 -10.28 -24.08
N ASN A 535 -11.28 -9.19 -23.30
CA ASN A 535 -12.44 -8.34 -23.04
C ASN A 535 -12.66 -7.32 -24.17
N GLU A 536 -13.78 -6.59 -24.11
CA GLU A 536 -14.23 -5.69 -25.18
C GLU A 536 -13.28 -4.52 -25.48
N ASN A 537 -12.45 -4.09 -24.51
CA ASN A 537 -11.61 -2.89 -24.65
C ASN A 537 -10.66 -2.93 -25.86
N LEU A 538 -10.13 -4.12 -26.19
CA LEU A 538 -9.22 -4.33 -27.33
C LEU A 538 -9.85 -5.17 -28.46
N SER A 539 -10.93 -5.90 -28.18
CA SER A 539 -11.58 -6.78 -29.16
C SER A 539 -12.81 -6.16 -29.84
N THR A 540 -13.36 -5.07 -29.29
CA THR A 540 -14.48 -4.33 -29.89
C THR A 540 -14.08 -2.89 -30.16
N LEU A 541 -13.83 -2.55 -31.44
CA LEU A 541 -13.29 -1.24 -31.83
C LEU A 541 -14.40 -0.26 -32.23
N ASN A 542 -15.30 0.01 -31.30
CA ASN A 542 -16.33 1.04 -31.45
C ASN A 542 -15.76 2.46 -31.21
N VAL A 543 -16.55 3.49 -31.51
CA VAL A 543 -16.16 4.91 -31.37
C VAL A 543 -15.64 5.24 -29.97
N LYS A 544 -16.27 4.68 -28.92
CA LYS A 544 -15.88 4.93 -27.53
C LYS A 544 -14.50 4.35 -27.23
N ASN A 545 -14.27 3.08 -27.56
CA ASN A 545 -12.98 2.42 -27.30
C ASN A 545 -11.85 3.05 -28.12
N LEU A 546 -12.08 3.32 -29.41
CA LEU A 546 -11.12 4.01 -30.27
C LEU A 546 -10.74 5.40 -29.74
N GLY A 547 -11.72 6.17 -29.25
CA GLY A 547 -11.46 7.48 -28.63
C GLY A 547 -10.53 7.38 -27.41
N ARG A 548 -10.78 6.41 -26.53
CA ARG A 548 -9.94 6.17 -25.34
C ARG A 548 -8.52 5.72 -25.69
N LEU A 549 -8.39 4.84 -26.68
CA LEU A 549 -7.08 4.37 -27.17
C LEU A 549 -6.28 5.51 -27.80
N GLN A 550 -6.94 6.43 -28.51
CA GLN A 550 -6.30 7.63 -29.07
C GLN A 550 -5.80 8.59 -27.98
N ILE A 551 -6.62 8.82 -26.93
CA ILE A 551 -6.22 9.63 -25.77
C ILE A 551 -5.00 9.00 -25.09
N GLN A 552 -5.01 7.69 -24.90
CA GLN A 552 -3.88 6.97 -24.32
C GLN A 552 -2.62 7.08 -25.16
N LEU A 553 -2.71 6.82 -26.48
CA LEU A 553 -1.56 6.94 -27.37
C LEU A 553 -0.91 8.33 -27.23
N LYS A 554 -1.73 9.38 -27.30
CA LYS A 554 -1.30 10.77 -27.14
C LYS A 554 -0.68 11.08 -25.78
N HIS A 555 -1.18 10.47 -24.69
CA HIS A 555 -0.62 10.67 -23.35
C HIS A 555 0.80 10.10 -23.21
N PHE A 556 1.06 8.98 -23.90
CA PHE A 556 2.35 8.29 -23.89
C PHE A 556 3.33 8.85 -24.93
N GLU A 557 2.84 9.53 -25.97
CA GLU A 557 3.65 10.20 -26.98
C GLU A 557 4.71 11.13 -26.35
N GLY A 558 5.92 11.08 -26.90
CA GLY A 558 7.06 11.87 -26.42
C GLY A 558 7.82 11.29 -25.22
N LYS A 559 7.18 10.46 -24.37
CA LYS A 559 7.84 9.81 -23.23
C LYS A 559 8.27 8.38 -23.52
N ILE A 560 7.43 7.62 -24.23
CA ILE A 560 7.70 6.20 -24.52
C ILE A 560 9.04 5.91 -25.25
N PRO A 561 9.61 6.81 -26.09
CA PRO A 561 10.92 6.57 -26.72
C PRO A 561 12.09 6.33 -25.75
N ALA A 562 11.94 6.67 -24.46
CA ALA A 562 12.96 6.40 -23.44
C ALA A 562 13.03 4.91 -23.03
N ALA A 563 11.96 4.13 -23.23
CA ALA A 563 11.86 2.75 -22.72
C ALA A 563 12.99 1.80 -23.18
N PRO A 564 13.42 1.77 -24.46
CA PRO A 564 14.54 0.93 -24.89
C PRO A 564 15.85 1.25 -24.18
N GLU A 565 16.09 2.53 -23.85
CA GLU A 565 17.30 2.96 -23.14
C GLU A 565 17.31 2.43 -21.72
N VAL A 566 16.17 2.51 -21.00
CA VAL A 566 16.03 1.97 -19.63
C VAL A 566 16.39 0.48 -19.59
N PHE A 567 15.86 -0.32 -20.51
CA PHE A 567 16.19 -1.76 -20.57
C PHE A 567 17.68 -2.02 -20.78
N ARG A 568 18.33 -1.27 -21.68
CA ARG A 568 19.77 -1.41 -21.96
C ARG A 568 20.63 -1.00 -20.77
N MET A 569 20.25 0.08 -20.08
CA MET A 569 20.97 0.53 -18.89
C MET A 569 20.95 -0.54 -17.80
N ILE A 570 19.79 -1.16 -17.56
CA ILE A 570 19.68 -2.27 -16.61
C ILE A 570 20.46 -3.50 -17.11
N ALA A 571 20.37 -3.83 -18.41
CA ALA A 571 21.07 -4.96 -19.00
C ALA A 571 22.61 -4.85 -18.91
N ALA A 572 23.13 -3.62 -18.88
CA ALA A 572 24.56 -3.32 -18.79
C ALA A 572 25.12 -3.38 -17.36
N LEU A 573 24.26 -3.46 -16.32
CA LEU A 573 24.71 -3.62 -14.94
C LEU A 573 25.42 -4.96 -14.72
N ASN A 574 26.39 -4.98 -13.81
CA ASN A 574 27.05 -6.23 -13.41
C ASN A 574 26.14 -7.05 -12.48
N LEU A 575 25.26 -7.87 -13.06
CA LEU A 575 24.25 -8.64 -12.34
C LEU A 575 24.80 -9.61 -11.27
N ASN A 576 26.08 -10.02 -11.38
CA ASN A 576 26.71 -10.92 -10.41
C ASN A 576 27.15 -10.21 -9.10
N ASP A 577 27.04 -8.89 -9.06
CA ASP A 577 27.65 -8.05 -8.02
C ASP A 577 26.65 -7.08 -7.38
N LEU A 578 25.36 -7.32 -7.60
CA LEU A 578 24.23 -6.58 -7.05
C LEU A 578 23.94 -7.02 -5.61
N ASP A 579 23.51 -6.07 -4.79
CA ASP A 579 22.87 -6.36 -3.51
C ASP A 579 21.37 -6.69 -3.71
N ASP A 580 20.71 -7.07 -2.61
CA ASP A 580 19.30 -7.46 -2.63
C ASP A 580 18.37 -6.29 -3.01
N PHE A 581 18.73 -5.04 -2.67
CA PHE A 581 17.95 -3.85 -3.03
C PHE A 581 17.97 -3.65 -4.54
N MET A 582 19.16 -3.63 -5.15
CA MET A 582 19.30 -3.50 -6.60
C MET A 582 18.66 -4.67 -7.33
N ARG A 583 18.84 -5.91 -6.86
CA ARG A 583 18.25 -7.11 -7.49
C ARG A 583 16.74 -7.01 -7.61
N ARG A 584 16.06 -6.49 -6.58
CA ARG A 584 14.62 -6.23 -6.59
C ARG A 584 14.26 -5.06 -7.50
N ASP A 585 14.90 -3.92 -7.28
CA ASP A 585 14.48 -2.66 -7.88
C ASP A 585 14.68 -2.63 -9.40
N ILE A 586 15.72 -3.28 -9.94
CA ILE A 586 15.89 -3.36 -11.39
C ILE A 586 14.76 -4.13 -12.07
N ILE A 587 14.17 -5.12 -11.39
CA ILE A 587 13.05 -5.89 -11.92
C ILE A 587 11.77 -5.06 -11.81
N ASP A 588 11.58 -4.34 -10.69
CA ASP A 588 10.47 -3.39 -10.54
C ASP A 588 10.48 -2.32 -11.64
N LEU A 589 11.65 -1.71 -11.91
CA LEU A 589 11.82 -0.68 -12.95
C LEU A 589 11.63 -1.24 -14.36
N ALA A 590 12.21 -2.40 -14.66
CA ALA A 590 12.05 -3.04 -15.96
C ALA A 590 10.59 -3.46 -16.22
N ARG A 591 9.92 -4.03 -15.22
CA ARG A 591 8.51 -4.44 -15.29
C ARG A 591 7.59 -3.24 -15.52
N THR A 592 7.82 -2.17 -14.76
CA THR A 592 7.11 -0.90 -14.95
C THR A 592 7.30 -0.38 -16.37
N THR A 593 8.53 -0.44 -16.89
CA THR A 593 8.84 0.02 -18.25
C THR A 593 8.13 -0.82 -19.31
N VAL A 594 8.15 -2.15 -19.22
CA VAL A 594 7.47 -3.02 -20.19
C VAL A 594 5.95 -2.87 -20.14
N SER A 595 5.35 -2.67 -18.96
CA SER A 595 3.93 -2.31 -18.85
C SER A 595 3.59 -1.07 -19.67
N ARG A 596 4.42 0.00 -19.61
CA ARG A 596 4.17 1.21 -20.39
C ARG A 596 4.32 0.98 -21.90
N VAL A 597 5.27 0.13 -22.30
CA VAL A 597 5.43 -0.29 -23.69
C VAL A 597 4.22 -1.08 -24.18
N GLN A 598 3.70 -2.02 -23.39
CA GLN A 598 2.52 -2.81 -23.73
C GLN A 598 1.27 -1.94 -23.80
N SER A 599 1.07 -1.07 -22.80
CA SER A 599 -0.02 -0.09 -22.78
C SER A 599 -0.04 0.79 -24.03
N TYR A 600 1.12 1.32 -24.44
CA TYR A 600 1.26 2.06 -25.70
C TYR A 600 1.05 1.17 -26.93
N GLY A 601 1.65 -0.03 -26.93
CA GLY A 601 1.62 -0.97 -28.05
C GLY A 601 0.23 -1.48 -28.36
N PHE A 602 -0.55 -1.90 -27.35
CA PHE A 602 -1.92 -2.36 -27.53
C PHE A 602 -2.83 -1.25 -28.06
N ALA A 603 -2.67 -0.01 -27.60
CA ALA A 603 -3.40 1.14 -28.15
C ALA A 603 -3.07 1.35 -29.63
N ARG A 604 -1.78 1.34 -29.97
CA ARG A 604 -1.31 1.45 -31.36
C ARG A 604 -1.81 0.30 -32.24
N LEU A 605 -1.81 -0.92 -31.72
CA LEU A 605 -2.26 -2.13 -32.42
C LEU A 605 -3.74 -2.02 -32.77
N ALA A 606 -4.59 -1.73 -31.79
CA ALA A 606 -6.03 -1.59 -31.99
C ALA A 606 -6.35 -0.47 -33.00
N LEU A 607 -5.68 0.69 -32.91
CA LEU A 607 -5.84 1.76 -33.89
C LEU A 607 -5.41 1.32 -35.30
N SER A 608 -4.28 0.60 -35.41
CA SER A 608 -3.78 0.08 -36.70
C SER A 608 -4.71 -0.99 -37.29
N MET A 609 -5.34 -1.83 -36.46
CA MET A 609 -6.36 -2.80 -36.88
C MET A 609 -7.57 -2.09 -37.50
N GLU A 610 -8.01 -0.98 -36.91
CA GLU A 610 -9.11 -0.17 -37.43
C GLU A 610 -8.70 0.60 -38.70
N GLU A 611 -7.49 1.13 -38.77
CA GLU A 611 -6.96 1.73 -40.00
C GLU A 611 -6.85 0.72 -41.13
N TRP A 612 -6.40 -0.50 -40.83
CA TRP A 612 -6.39 -1.61 -41.79
C TRP A 612 -7.82 -1.85 -42.27
N ARG A 613 -8.80 -2.04 -41.37
CA ARG A 613 -10.21 -2.24 -41.77
C ARG A 613 -10.70 -1.19 -42.77
N ASN A 614 -10.25 0.06 -42.64
CA ASN A 614 -10.60 1.20 -43.49
C ASN A 614 -9.65 1.44 -44.70
N GLY A 615 -8.73 0.52 -45.01
CA GLY A 615 -7.82 0.61 -46.15
C GLY A 615 -6.69 1.63 -46.01
N LYS A 616 -6.38 2.05 -44.77
CA LYS A 616 -5.36 3.07 -44.45
C LYS A 616 -4.05 2.48 -43.91
N CYS A 617 -4.04 1.20 -43.56
CA CYS A 617 -2.88 0.49 -43.04
C CYS A 617 -2.74 -0.88 -43.71
N GLU A 618 -1.49 -1.27 -43.99
CA GLU A 618 -1.16 -2.56 -44.60
C GLU A 618 -1.29 -3.71 -43.58
N ALA A 619 -1.75 -4.87 -44.04
CA ALA A 619 -1.89 -6.07 -43.21
C ALA A 619 -0.57 -6.44 -42.49
N GLY A 620 0.56 -6.33 -43.21
CA GLY A 620 1.88 -6.63 -42.67
C GLY A 620 2.27 -5.76 -41.48
N THR A 621 1.83 -4.50 -41.45
CA THR A 621 2.09 -3.58 -40.32
C THR A 621 1.37 -4.05 -39.07
N VAL A 622 0.08 -4.39 -39.18
CA VAL A 622 -0.72 -4.89 -38.06
C VAL A 622 -0.13 -6.19 -37.51
N LEU A 623 0.19 -7.14 -38.40
CA LEU A 623 0.76 -8.44 -38.00
C LEU A 623 2.16 -8.30 -37.37
N ALA A 624 3.00 -7.40 -37.87
CA ALA A 624 4.32 -7.14 -37.29
C ALA A 624 4.23 -6.53 -35.89
N LEU A 625 3.29 -5.59 -35.68
CA LEU A 625 3.03 -4.98 -34.39
C LEU A 625 2.46 -5.99 -33.39
N LEU A 626 1.48 -6.79 -33.82
CA LEU A 626 0.91 -7.90 -33.05
C LEU A 626 1.99 -8.90 -32.59
N GLY A 627 2.88 -9.32 -33.50
CA GLY A 627 3.98 -10.21 -33.19
C GLY A 627 4.99 -9.60 -32.20
N SER A 628 5.29 -8.31 -32.34
CA SER A 628 6.21 -7.60 -31.42
C SER A 628 5.61 -7.48 -30.02
N ILE A 629 4.31 -7.16 -29.91
CA ILE A 629 3.62 -7.10 -28.61
C ILE A 629 3.56 -8.49 -27.97
N GLY A 630 3.23 -9.54 -28.73
CA GLY A 630 3.26 -10.92 -28.22
C GLY A 630 4.63 -11.33 -27.67
N GLU A 631 5.71 -10.91 -28.33
CA GLU A 631 7.07 -11.13 -27.85
C GLU A 631 7.36 -10.34 -26.55
N THR A 632 6.83 -9.13 -26.36
CA THR A 632 6.96 -8.43 -25.08
C THR A 632 6.26 -9.15 -23.93
N VAL A 633 5.07 -9.72 -24.15
CA VAL A 633 4.36 -10.52 -23.13
C VAL A 633 5.17 -11.76 -22.75
N ARG A 634 5.80 -12.42 -23.73
CA ARG A 634 6.68 -13.57 -23.50
C ARG A 634 7.94 -13.17 -22.71
N LEU A 635 8.58 -12.07 -23.08
CA LEU A 635 9.79 -11.57 -22.42
C LEU A 635 9.52 -11.05 -21.00
N GLU A 636 8.34 -10.47 -20.75
CA GLU A 636 7.94 -10.05 -19.41
C GLU A 636 7.78 -11.26 -18.48
N ALA A 637 7.27 -12.39 -18.98
CA ALA A 637 7.26 -13.63 -18.20
C ALA A 637 8.68 -14.07 -17.78
N ASP A 638 9.66 -13.98 -18.69
CA ASP A 638 11.07 -14.28 -18.39
C ASP A 638 11.67 -13.28 -17.37
N LEU A 639 11.24 -12.01 -17.43
CA LEU A 639 11.66 -10.95 -16.50
C LEU A 639 11.12 -11.21 -15.08
N LEU A 640 9.81 -11.45 -14.93
CA LEU A 640 9.19 -11.72 -13.63
C LEU A 640 9.74 -13.00 -13.01
N ALA A 641 10.01 -14.00 -13.85
CA ALA A 641 10.62 -15.26 -13.43
C ALA A 641 11.99 -15.06 -12.76
N ALA A 642 12.67 -13.92 -12.89
CA ALA A 642 13.99 -13.68 -12.30
C ALA A 642 13.97 -13.42 -10.77
N HIS A 643 12.78 -13.28 -10.15
CA HIS A 643 12.66 -13.03 -8.71
C HIS A 643 11.42 -13.69 -8.09
N GLU A 644 11.61 -14.19 -6.88
CA GLU A 644 10.61 -14.86 -6.05
C GLU A 644 9.44 -13.96 -5.61
N ASP A 645 9.57 -12.63 -5.69
CA ASP A 645 8.52 -11.69 -5.27
C ASP A 645 7.30 -11.75 -6.21
N TYR A 646 7.48 -12.31 -7.43
CA TYR A 646 6.47 -12.41 -8.49
C TYR A 646 6.00 -13.84 -8.74
N SER A 647 6.19 -14.74 -7.79
CA SER A 647 5.81 -16.16 -7.88
C SER A 647 4.73 -16.51 -6.85
N LEU A 648 3.57 -16.97 -7.33
CA LEU A 648 2.51 -17.48 -6.45
C LEU A 648 2.93 -18.77 -5.77
N TYR A 649 3.72 -19.61 -6.46
CA TYR A 649 4.23 -20.83 -5.86
C TYR A 649 5.14 -20.52 -4.66
N ASP A 650 6.06 -19.58 -4.80
CA ASP A 650 6.94 -19.19 -3.69
C ASP A 650 6.17 -18.52 -2.55
N ALA A 651 5.16 -17.71 -2.86
CA ALA A 651 4.25 -17.17 -1.86
C ALA A 651 3.52 -18.27 -1.06
N LEU A 652 3.02 -19.32 -1.74
CA LEU A 652 2.41 -20.48 -1.10
C LEU A 652 3.41 -21.27 -0.24
N LYS A 653 4.62 -21.54 -0.76
CA LYS A 653 5.67 -22.24 -0.01
C LYS A 653 6.10 -21.45 1.24
N LEU A 654 6.11 -20.13 1.15
CA LEU A 654 6.42 -19.26 2.27
C LEU A 654 5.31 -19.33 3.33
N LEU A 655 4.03 -19.29 2.95
CA LEU A 655 2.91 -19.50 3.87
C LEU A 655 2.98 -20.83 4.60
N GLU A 656 3.23 -21.93 3.88
CA GLU A 656 3.39 -23.28 4.44
C GLU A 656 4.56 -23.39 5.43
N LYS A 657 5.62 -22.60 5.23
CA LYS A 657 6.79 -22.57 6.13
C LYS A 657 6.48 -21.83 7.43
N LYS A 658 5.62 -20.82 7.39
CA LYS A 658 5.30 -19.93 8.53
C LYS A 658 4.39 -20.61 9.55
N HIS A 659 3.37 -21.33 9.08
CA HIS A 659 2.40 -21.98 9.95
C HIS A 659 1.69 -23.13 9.21
N GLU A 660 1.04 -24.03 9.97
CA GLU A 660 0.13 -25.03 9.40
C GLU A 660 -0.91 -24.31 8.51
N THR A 661 -0.85 -24.64 7.22
CA THR A 661 -1.60 -23.98 6.15
C THR A 661 -2.61 -24.96 5.57
N ASN A 662 -3.78 -24.46 5.20
CA ASN A 662 -4.81 -25.22 4.51
C ASN A 662 -4.21 -25.95 3.28
N PRO A 663 -4.29 -27.29 3.22
CA PRO A 663 -3.67 -28.06 2.14
C PRO A 663 -4.28 -27.77 0.76
N ASP A 664 -5.50 -27.24 0.70
CA ASP A 664 -6.19 -26.84 -0.53
C ASP A 664 -6.05 -25.33 -0.84
N PHE A 665 -5.25 -24.58 -0.07
CA PHE A 665 -5.16 -23.12 -0.21
C PHE A 665 -4.68 -22.66 -1.58
N GLU A 666 -3.95 -23.50 -2.33
CA GLU A 666 -3.55 -23.20 -3.71
C GLU A 666 -4.76 -22.77 -4.58
N LYS A 667 -5.92 -23.41 -4.41
CA LYS A 667 -7.14 -23.09 -5.18
C LYS A 667 -7.64 -21.68 -4.88
N THR A 668 -7.71 -21.35 -3.59
CA THR A 668 -8.12 -20.01 -3.11
C THR A 668 -7.11 -18.95 -3.52
N LEU A 669 -5.81 -19.24 -3.42
CA LEU A 669 -4.75 -18.32 -3.84
C LEU A 669 -4.83 -18.00 -5.34
N LYS A 670 -5.05 -19.02 -6.18
CA LYS A 670 -5.33 -18.82 -7.61
C LYS A 670 -6.60 -17.99 -7.84
N GLY A 671 -7.68 -18.29 -7.13
CA GLY A 671 -8.93 -17.54 -7.21
C GLY A 671 -8.79 -16.07 -6.87
N ASN A 672 -8.00 -15.75 -5.85
CA ASN A 672 -7.73 -14.37 -5.46
C ASN A 672 -6.77 -13.66 -6.42
N ALA A 673 -5.90 -14.36 -7.15
CA ALA A 673 -4.95 -13.74 -8.07
C ALA A 673 -5.45 -13.63 -9.53
N GLU A 674 -6.28 -14.57 -10.00
CA GLU A 674 -6.69 -14.66 -11.42
C GLU A 674 -8.03 -13.99 -11.72
N ASN A 675 -8.84 -13.67 -10.70
CA ASN A 675 -10.16 -13.06 -10.92
C ASN A 675 -10.09 -11.73 -11.70
N THR A 676 -11.26 -11.26 -12.13
CA THR A 676 -11.40 -10.07 -12.99
C THR A 676 -10.89 -8.76 -12.37
N TYR A 677 -10.65 -8.70 -11.06
CA TYR A 677 -10.14 -7.51 -10.38
C TYR A 677 -8.64 -7.59 -10.11
N CYS A 678 -8.15 -8.76 -9.69
CA CYS A 678 -6.84 -8.89 -9.05
C CYS A 678 -5.68 -9.38 -9.95
N ARG A 679 -5.95 -9.55 -11.25
CA ARG A 679 -4.92 -9.94 -12.22
C ARG A 679 -3.78 -8.90 -12.20
N SER A 680 -2.56 -9.36 -11.95
CA SER A 680 -1.37 -8.52 -11.83
C SER A 680 -0.14 -9.21 -12.39
N TYR A 681 1.04 -8.61 -12.20
CA TYR A 681 2.32 -9.11 -12.73
C TYR A 681 2.84 -10.33 -11.95
N ILE A 682 2.30 -11.50 -12.28
CA ILE A 682 2.55 -12.77 -11.62
C ILE A 682 3.07 -13.80 -12.63
N SER A 683 4.23 -14.40 -12.37
CA SER A 683 4.92 -15.33 -13.28
C SER A 683 4.02 -16.49 -13.77
N GLU A 684 3.24 -17.08 -12.86
CA GLU A 684 2.33 -18.19 -13.18
C GLU A 684 1.09 -17.74 -13.96
N LEU A 685 0.62 -16.48 -13.81
CA LEU A 685 -0.45 -15.95 -14.65
C LEU A 685 0.05 -15.70 -16.07
N PHE A 686 1.30 -15.28 -16.26
CA PHE A 686 1.86 -15.15 -17.62
C PHE A 686 1.88 -16.48 -18.37
N SER A 687 2.38 -17.54 -17.74
CA SER A 687 2.46 -18.87 -18.36
C SER A 687 1.10 -19.58 -18.46
N GLY A 688 0.26 -19.42 -17.45
CA GLY A 688 -1.01 -20.13 -17.32
C GLY A 688 -2.21 -19.44 -17.98
N ILE A 689 -2.19 -18.11 -18.07
CA ILE A 689 -3.34 -17.28 -18.48
C ILE A 689 -2.96 -16.34 -19.63
N TYR A 690 -2.07 -15.37 -19.43
CA TYR A 690 -1.89 -14.26 -20.36
C TYR A 690 -1.25 -14.67 -21.69
N GLN A 691 -0.26 -15.56 -21.71
CA GLN A 691 0.30 -16.08 -22.98
C GLN A 691 -0.71 -16.93 -23.77
N PRO A 692 -1.46 -17.86 -23.14
CA PRO A 692 -2.60 -18.50 -23.79
C PRO A 692 -3.65 -17.54 -24.34
N GLU A 693 -4.05 -16.52 -23.58
CA GLU A 693 -5.00 -15.49 -24.04
C GLU A 693 -4.42 -14.68 -25.21
N MET A 694 -3.15 -14.29 -25.14
CA MET A 694 -2.44 -13.61 -26.24
C MET A 694 -2.40 -14.45 -27.51
N LYS A 695 -2.26 -15.77 -27.38
CA LYS A 695 -2.34 -16.69 -28.53
C LYS A 695 -3.74 -16.66 -29.16
N VAL A 696 -4.80 -16.76 -28.37
CA VAL A 696 -6.20 -16.69 -28.86
C VAL A 696 -6.45 -15.37 -29.59
N TYR A 697 -6.06 -14.25 -28.97
CA TYR A 697 -6.18 -12.93 -29.57
C TYR A 697 -5.41 -12.82 -30.90
N THR A 698 -4.18 -13.33 -30.92
CA THR A 698 -3.32 -13.33 -32.12
C THR A 698 -3.93 -14.13 -33.27
N GLU A 699 -4.44 -15.33 -32.97
CA GLU A 699 -5.09 -16.20 -33.95
C GLU A 699 -6.35 -15.53 -34.53
N TRP A 700 -7.15 -14.87 -33.70
CA TRP A 700 -8.33 -14.14 -34.14
C TRP A 700 -7.99 -12.99 -35.09
N VAL A 701 -7.07 -12.09 -34.70
CA VAL A 701 -6.64 -10.96 -35.55
C VAL A 701 -6.06 -11.47 -36.86
N THR A 702 -5.18 -12.48 -36.79
CA THR A 702 -4.51 -13.05 -37.97
C THR A 702 -5.51 -13.73 -38.92
N ALA A 703 -6.50 -14.46 -38.39
CA ALA A 703 -7.51 -15.10 -39.22
C ALA A 703 -8.34 -14.09 -40.01
N LYS A 704 -8.77 -12.99 -39.36
CA LYS A 704 -9.53 -11.92 -40.03
C LYS A 704 -8.70 -11.24 -41.13
N ILE A 705 -7.42 -10.96 -40.84
CA ILE A 705 -6.50 -10.35 -41.81
C ILE A 705 -6.24 -11.27 -43.00
N ASN A 706 -5.96 -12.56 -42.76
CA ASN A 706 -5.69 -13.53 -43.82
C ASN A 706 -6.92 -13.80 -44.71
N ALA A 707 -8.11 -13.68 -44.15
CA ALA A 707 -9.36 -13.77 -44.91
C ALA A 707 -9.71 -12.46 -45.65
N ASP A 708 -8.93 -11.40 -45.48
CA ASP A 708 -9.24 -10.03 -45.93
C ASP A 708 -10.63 -9.56 -45.48
N ASP A 709 -11.08 -10.01 -44.29
CA ASP A 709 -12.39 -9.66 -43.76
C ASP A 709 -12.36 -8.26 -43.14
N ARG A 710 -12.93 -7.29 -43.85
CA ARG A 710 -13.01 -5.87 -43.44
C ARG A 710 -14.27 -5.53 -42.65
N SER A 711 -15.03 -6.52 -42.17
CA SER A 711 -16.15 -6.26 -41.26
C SER A 711 -15.66 -5.68 -39.92
N ALA A 712 -16.58 -5.08 -39.15
CA ALA A 712 -16.25 -4.45 -37.88
C ALA A 712 -15.50 -5.40 -36.93
N TRP A 713 -14.61 -4.83 -36.13
CA TRP A 713 -13.95 -5.54 -35.04
C TRP A 713 -14.91 -5.62 -33.86
N GLU A 714 -15.51 -6.79 -33.70
CA GLU A 714 -16.44 -7.12 -32.63
C GLU A 714 -15.89 -8.31 -31.84
N ARG A 715 -16.04 -8.28 -30.52
CA ARG A 715 -15.60 -9.37 -29.64
C ARG A 715 -16.29 -10.67 -30.05
N PRO A 716 -15.54 -11.73 -30.40
CA PRO A 716 -16.13 -13.02 -30.73
C PRO A 716 -16.80 -13.67 -29.50
N ALA A 717 -17.96 -14.29 -29.70
CA ALA A 717 -18.63 -15.04 -28.63
C ALA A 717 -17.78 -16.24 -28.16
N GLU A 718 -16.92 -16.78 -29.02
CA GLU A 718 -16.02 -17.88 -28.68
C GLU A 718 -14.97 -17.49 -27.63
N PHE A 719 -14.69 -16.19 -27.43
CA PHE A 719 -13.73 -15.75 -26.43
C PHE A 719 -14.12 -16.18 -25.01
N ASP A 720 -15.42 -16.19 -24.67
CA ASP A 720 -15.89 -16.66 -23.36
C ASP A 720 -15.52 -18.13 -23.13
N ALA A 721 -15.72 -18.97 -24.15
CA ALA A 721 -15.40 -20.40 -24.07
C ALA A 721 -13.89 -20.65 -24.01
N GLN A 722 -13.10 -19.86 -24.75
CA GLN A 722 -11.63 -19.96 -24.74
C GLN A 722 -11.02 -19.48 -23.43
N GLU A 723 -11.47 -18.33 -22.92
CA GLU A 723 -11.05 -17.80 -21.62
C GLU A 723 -11.36 -18.81 -20.52
N LYS A 724 -12.59 -19.34 -20.49
CA LYS A 724 -12.97 -20.37 -19.53
C LYS A 724 -12.09 -21.63 -19.63
N ALA A 725 -11.78 -22.09 -20.83
CA ALA A 725 -10.91 -23.26 -21.02
C ALA A 725 -9.47 -23.00 -20.54
N ILE A 726 -8.95 -21.80 -20.76
CA ILE A 726 -7.63 -21.36 -20.27
C ILE A 726 -7.63 -21.32 -18.73
N GLN A 727 -8.64 -20.70 -18.13
CA GLN A 727 -8.83 -20.65 -16.69
C GLN A 727 -8.91 -22.05 -16.09
N ASP A 728 -9.81 -22.90 -16.60
CA ASP A 728 -9.99 -24.27 -16.10
C ASP A 728 -8.65 -25.04 -16.13
N LYS A 729 -7.88 -24.92 -17.21
CA LYS A 729 -6.53 -25.51 -17.31
C LYS A 729 -5.55 -24.95 -16.28
N PHE A 730 -5.59 -23.65 -15.98
CA PHE A 730 -4.77 -23.03 -14.94
C PHE A 730 -5.11 -23.57 -13.55
N TYR A 731 -6.39 -23.71 -13.21
CA TYR A 731 -6.83 -24.30 -11.94
C TYR A 731 -6.44 -25.79 -11.84
N GLU A 732 -6.54 -26.55 -12.93
CA GLU A 732 -6.14 -27.96 -12.99
C GLU A 732 -4.63 -28.18 -12.90
N THR A 733 -3.82 -27.18 -13.27
CA THR A 733 -2.35 -27.28 -13.29
C THR A 733 -1.78 -26.81 -11.96
N PRO A 734 -1.14 -27.67 -11.14
CA PRO A 734 -0.55 -27.24 -9.87
C PRO A 734 0.46 -26.10 -10.04
N LEU A 735 0.49 -25.12 -9.14
CA LEU A 735 1.42 -23.97 -9.19
C LEU A 735 2.87 -24.43 -9.34
N LYS A 736 3.26 -25.51 -8.66
CA LYS A 736 4.59 -26.13 -8.78
C LYS A 736 5.00 -26.45 -10.24
N LYS A 737 4.06 -26.76 -11.12
CA LYS A 737 4.34 -27.04 -12.55
C LYS A 737 4.47 -25.76 -13.39
N LEU A 738 3.93 -24.65 -12.92
CA LEU A 738 4.03 -23.32 -13.53
C LEU A 738 5.17 -22.49 -12.93
N ALA A 739 5.68 -22.90 -11.77
CA ALA A 739 6.72 -22.22 -11.02
C ALA A 739 7.98 -22.00 -11.88
N PRO A 740 8.52 -20.77 -11.92
CA PRO A 740 9.69 -20.46 -12.73
C PRO A 740 10.99 -21.03 -12.14
N ASP A 741 12.02 -21.17 -12.99
CA ASP A 741 13.40 -21.38 -12.55
C ASP A 741 14.07 -20.01 -12.37
N HIS A 742 14.01 -19.48 -11.15
CA HIS A 742 14.54 -18.16 -10.82
C HIS A 742 16.02 -17.99 -11.15
N ALA A 743 16.84 -18.99 -10.85
CA ALA A 743 18.27 -18.92 -11.08
C ALA A 743 18.59 -18.89 -12.59
N LYS A 744 17.86 -19.66 -13.40
CA LYS A 744 17.99 -19.63 -14.86
C LYS A 744 17.49 -18.32 -15.45
N ALA A 745 16.34 -17.82 -15.01
CA ALA A 745 15.78 -16.56 -15.46
C ALA A 745 16.73 -15.39 -15.15
N PHE A 746 17.24 -15.31 -13.91
CA PHE A 746 18.18 -14.27 -13.50
C PHE A 746 19.49 -14.30 -14.28
N ARG A 747 20.07 -15.49 -14.54
CA ARG A 747 21.25 -15.63 -15.42
C ARG A 747 21.02 -15.10 -16.84
N ASN A 748 19.79 -15.17 -17.33
CA ASN A 748 19.41 -14.71 -18.68
C ASN A 748 18.87 -13.26 -18.69
N LEU A 749 18.76 -12.60 -17.54
CA LEU A 749 18.05 -11.33 -17.38
C LEU A 749 18.58 -10.23 -18.33
N SER A 750 19.91 -10.07 -18.41
CA SER A 750 20.53 -9.09 -19.34
C SER A 750 20.12 -9.36 -20.80
N ALA A 751 20.13 -10.62 -21.25
CA ALA A 751 19.70 -10.98 -22.60
C ALA A 751 18.19 -10.78 -22.83
N THR A 752 17.36 -11.00 -21.81
CA THR A 752 15.92 -10.71 -21.84
C THR A 752 15.68 -9.20 -22.01
N LEU A 753 16.40 -8.38 -21.25
CA LEU A 753 16.30 -6.91 -21.31
C LEU A 753 16.77 -6.33 -22.65
N GLU A 754 17.87 -6.83 -23.22
CA GLU A 754 18.32 -6.43 -24.57
C GLU A 754 17.28 -6.77 -25.65
N LYS A 755 16.64 -7.94 -25.54
CA LYS A 755 15.53 -8.32 -26.43
C LYS A 755 14.31 -7.43 -26.22
N LEU A 756 13.98 -7.08 -24.97
CA LEU A 756 12.90 -6.12 -24.67
C LEU A 756 13.19 -4.77 -25.32
N ALA A 757 14.41 -4.26 -25.24
CA ALA A 757 14.81 -3.01 -25.89
C ALA A 757 14.60 -3.08 -27.42
N GLY A 758 15.13 -4.12 -28.07
CA GLY A 758 15.00 -4.30 -29.52
C GLY A 758 13.56 -4.52 -30.00
N THR A 759 12.74 -5.23 -29.23
CA THR A 759 11.31 -5.43 -29.52
C THR A 759 10.52 -4.14 -29.30
N THR A 760 10.82 -3.38 -28.25
CA THR A 760 10.20 -2.08 -27.95
C THR A 760 10.43 -1.09 -29.09
N GLU A 761 11.64 -1.03 -29.66
CA GLU A 761 11.92 -0.16 -30.81
C GLU A 761 11.04 -0.46 -32.03
N LYS A 762 10.68 -1.74 -32.25
CA LYS A 762 9.75 -2.13 -33.31
C LYS A 762 8.31 -1.68 -33.02
N ILE A 763 7.93 -1.61 -31.75
CA ILE A 763 6.61 -1.15 -31.29
C ILE A 763 6.51 0.40 -31.35
N ILE A 764 7.63 1.11 -31.27
CA ILE A 764 7.63 2.59 -31.30
C ILE A 764 7.76 3.15 -32.72
N ARG A 765 8.53 2.49 -33.60
CA ARG A 765 8.65 2.84 -35.03
C ARG A 765 7.35 2.56 -35.76
#